data_AF-A0A8C3Y6M2-F1
#
_entry.id   AF-A0A8C3Y6M2-F1
#
_cell.length_a   1.000
_cell.length_b   1.000
_cell.length_c   1.000
_cell.angle_alpha   90.00
_cell.angle_beta   90.00
_cell.angle_gamma   90.00
#
_symmetry.space_group_name_H-M   'P 1'
#
loop_
_entity.id
_entity.type
_entity.pdbx_description
1 polymer ?
#
loop_
_entity_poly.entity_id
_entity_poly.type
_entity_poly.pdbx_seq_one_letter_code
_entity_poly.pdbx_strand_id
1 'polypeptide(L)'
;MRSRSNSGVRLDGYGRLVQQTILRHQDAVTGLLPASADYQDAWVRDNVYSILAVWGLGLAYRKNADRDEDKAKAYELEQISLEIGFHECLHLFVLLKVDKVEAFKYSQSTRDCLHAKYNTHTCATVVGDHEWGHLQMDATSLYLLMLAQMTASGLHIIHSLDEVNFIQNLVFYIEAAYKTADFGIWERGDKTNQGITELNASSVGMAKAALEALDELDLFGAKGGPQSVIRVLSDEVQHCQSILHSMLPRASTSKEVDASVLSVISYPAFAVEDSELVEITKQEIITKLQGRYGCCRFLRDGYRTPKEDPKRLYYEPAELKLFENIECEWPLFWAYLMIDGIFSGNMEQVQEYREALEGVLIKGKNGVCLLPELYSVPPDKVDEEYRNPHTVDRIPMGKLPHMWGQSLYILGCLMAEGFLAPGEIDPLNRRFATVPKPDVVVQVCILAETDGIKAILQKEGIDVETVADVYPIRVQPARILSHIYARLGRNKQMCLTGRPYRHMGVLGTSKLYKIRKSIFTFTPQFIDQQQFYLALDNKMIVEMLRTDLSYLCSRWRMTGRPTITFPISHTMLGIDTPASQGVWLEQPWEITLLEEGGGIQTGKLSEFLTTSCRTHLSFMDPGPEGKVFAKSYRLSSHSFEKLDAKEWLHEDTDDEVAQYLDHLLQHTTPQSNLPPTTQQGGLSRFRAAVHTTRDLMSLASKAKDLHIQNVGMYVPSKIFQASQQSVKLLSSPHQHDLDGKSHTLYAEMNLPRDEDGNVDCKALVNQLRICPTLQEQADILYLLHILKGPEWHTGLDSEPGPTVKELLTELYVRVGETRQWALIRYISGILKKKVEALDEACTDLLSHQKHLTVGLPPEPREKTISTPIPYEELVRLIDEASEKNLSVSVLTQEIMVYLAMYIRTQPALFAEMFRLRIGLIIQVMATELAHSLHCSGTCEATENLMNLSPSDMKSLLYHILSGKEFGVERSVRSVDSSLTTAVSICDMEAVGGTRSERTGLVRLKSEINYKPGRTGGRVGDTDASRNQGNKDSRQGQWQRRRRLDGALNRVPVGFYQKVWKVLQKCHGLSVEGFVLPSSTTREMTPGEMKFAVHVESVLNRVPQPEYRQLLVEAILVLTMLVDMEVHTIGGIIAVEKILHIFLTSSVLLFIPNLAGFMLV
;
A
#
# COMPACT_ATOMS: atom_id res chain seq x y z
N MET A 1 -10.10 47.92 -47.02
CA MET A 1 -9.39 46.84 -46.31
C MET A 1 -9.38 47.20 -44.83
N ARG A 2 -10.13 46.50 -43.97
CA ARG A 2 -10.06 46.72 -42.51
C ARG A 2 -8.73 46.15 -42.00
N SER A 3 -7.94 46.95 -41.28
CA SER A 3 -6.71 46.51 -40.61
C SER A 3 -7.00 45.32 -39.69
N ARG A 4 -6.16 44.28 -39.74
CA ARG A 4 -6.28 43.13 -38.83
C ARG A 4 -5.94 43.58 -37.41
N SER A 5 -6.56 42.98 -36.39
CA SER A 5 -6.31 43.30 -34.99
C SER A 5 -4.86 43.01 -34.60
N ASN A 6 -4.34 43.72 -33.61
CA ASN A 6 -2.98 43.49 -33.08
C ASN A 6 -2.85 42.05 -32.52
N SER A 7 -3.92 41.51 -31.94
CA SER A 7 -4.03 40.12 -31.50
C SER A 7 -3.81 39.13 -32.64
N GLY A 8 -4.50 39.29 -33.78
CA GLY A 8 -4.31 38.40 -34.94
C GLY A 8 -2.88 38.40 -35.49
N VAL A 9 -2.20 39.55 -35.47
CA VAL A 9 -0.79 39.66 -35.91
C VAL A 9 0.16 38.93 -34.96
N ARG A 10 -0.07 39.03 -33.63
CA ARG A 10 0.72 38.31 -32.62
C ARG A 10 0.51 36.80 -32.70
N LEU A 11 -0.74 36.34 -32.86
CA LEU A 11 -1.06 34.93 -33.03
C LEU A 11 -0.46 34.35 -34.31
N ASP A 12 -0.41 35.09 -35.41
CA ASP A 12 0.33 34.69 -36.62
C ASP A 12 1.84 34.56 -36.34
N GLY A 13 2.39 35.38 -35.43
CA GLY A 13 3.75 35.26 -34.92
C GLY A 13 3.99 33.91 -34.23
N TYR A 14 3.12 33.53 -33.29
CA TYR A 14 3.16 32.22 -32.63
C TYR A 14 2.92 31.07 -33.60
N GLY A 15 2.01 31.22 -34.58
CA GLY A 15 1.79 30.23 -35.63
C GLY A 15 3.05 29.99 -36.46
N ARG A 16 3.78 31.04 -36.84
CA ARG A 16 5.09 30.88 -37.50
C ARG A 16 6.12 30.22 -36.61
N LEU A 17 6.13 30.53 -35.32
CA LEU A 17 7.03 29.90 -34.34
C LEU A 17 6.76 28.40 -34.26
N VAL A 18 5.52 27.99 -33.97
CA VAL A 18 5.09 26.58 -33.91
C VAL A 18 5.39 25.84 -35.22
N GLN A 19 5.09 26.45 -36.37
CA GLN A 19 5.38 25.83 -37.67
C GLN A 19 6.88 25.60 -37.88
N GLN A 20 7.73 26.57 -37.50
CA GLN A 20 9.17 26.51 -37.75
C GLN A 20 9.93 25.65 -36.73
N THR A 21 9.41 25.48 -35.51
CA THR A 21 10.09 24.76 -34.43
C THR A 21 9.52 23.38 -34.13
N ILE A 22 8.21 23.16 -34.29
CA ILE A 22 7.53 21.89 -33.93
C ILE A 22 7.02 21.20 -35.20
N LEU A 23 6.04 21.77 -35.89
CA LEU A 23 5.33 21.07 -36.98
C LEU A 23 6.20 20.79 -38.22
N ARG A 24 7.32 21.51 -38.40
CA ARG A 24 8.29 21.21 -39.47
C ARG A 24 8.90 19.80 -39.35
N HIS A 25 8.95 19.24 -38.13
CA HIS A 25 9.53 17.93 -37.87
C HIS A 25 8.50 16.79 -37.95
N GLN A 26 7.22 17.11 -38.12
CA GLN A 26 6.14 16.13 -38.20
C GLN A 26 6.35 15.20 -39.40
N ASP A 27 6.19 13.89 -39.17
CA ASP A 27 6.14 12.93 -40.27
C ASP A 27 4.84 13.08 -41.06
N ALA A 28 4.95 13.04 -42.39
CA ALA A 28 3.81 13.30 -43.27
C ALA A 28 2.83 12.12 -43.36
N VAL A 29 3.23 10.91 -42.94
CA VAL A 29 2.41 9.70 -43.05
C VAL A 29 1.80 9.36 -41.69
N THR A 30 2.63 9.27 -40.66
CA THR A 30 2.21 8.85 -39.31
C THR A 30 1.81 10.01 -38.42
N GLY A 31 2.09 11.25 -38.82
CA GLY A 31 1.89 12.42 -37.97
C GLY A 31 2.83 12.50 -36.76
N LEU A 32 3.62 11.46 -36.44
CA LEU A 32 4.46 11.46 -35.24
C LEU A 32 5.59 12.49 -35.32
N LEU A 33 5.92 13.05 -34.16
CA LEU A 33 7.07 13.94 -33.99
C LEU A 33 8.28 13.12 -33.51
N PRO A 34 9.42 13.19 -34.24
CA PRO A 34 10.67 12.63 -33.77
C PRO A 34 11.19 13.46 -32.59
N ALA A 35 11.97 12.85 -31.70
CA ALA A 35 12.52 13.57 -30.55
C ALA A 35 13.44 14.75 -30.95
N SER A 36 14.13 14.67 -32.08
CA SER A 36 14.89 15.77 -32.69
C SER A 36 15.28 15.45 -34.13
N ALA A 37 15.95 16.38 -34.82
CA ALA A 37 16.49 16.10 -36.16
C ALA A 37 17.51 14.95 -36.19
N ASP A 38 18.27 14.76 -35.10
CA ASP A 38 19.31 13.72 -35.00
C ASP A 38 18.76 12.39 -34.47
N TYR A 39 17.59 12.40 -33.83
CA TYR A 39 16.94 11.23 -33.23
C TYR A 39 15.56 11.04 -33.85
N GLN A 40 15.49 10.11 -34.81
CA GLN A 40 14.30 9.85 -35.62
C GLN A 40 13.20 9.03 -34.92
N ASP A 41 13.40 8.59 -33.68
CA ASP A 41 12.37 7.86 -32.93
C ASP A 41 11.40 8.82 -32.23
N ALA A 42 10.14 8.41 -32.11
CA ALA A 42 9.06 9.15 -31.48
C ALA A 42 8.80 8.61 -30.07
N TRP A 43 8.89 9.49 -29.07
CA TRP A 43 8.50 9.19 -27.69
C TRP A 43 7.07 9.63 -27.43
N VAL A 44 6.26 8.79 -26.78
CA VAL A 44 4.87 9.10 -26.45
C VAL A 44 4.78 10.39 -25.62
N ARG A 45 5.59 10.49 -24.56
CA ARG A 45 5.64 11.67 -23.69
C ARG A 45 5.99 12.96 -24.45
N ASP A 46 7.08 12.93 -25.21
CA ASP A 46 7.57 14.10 -25.94
C ASP A 46 6.54 14.55 -27.00
N ASN A 47 5.84 13.62 -27.65
CA ASN A 47 4.75 13.92 -28.59
C ASN A 47 3.57 14.62 -27.88
N VAL A 48 3.11 14.06 -26.75
CA VAL A 48 2.00 14.63 -25.98
C VAL A 48 2.35 16.03 -25.45
N TYR A 49 3.57 16.26 -24.94
CA TYR A 49 3.98 17.60 -24.53
C TYR A 49 4.14 18.56 -25.71
N SER A 50 4.67 18.11 -26.84
CA SER A 50 4.91 18.96 -28.01
C SER A 50 3.61 19.49 -28.62
N ILE A 51 2.53 18.70 -28.54
CA ILE A 51 1.25 19.12 -29.09
C ILE A 51 0.51 20.15 -28.22
N LEU A 52 0.88 20.34 -26.95
CA LEU A 52 0.22 21.31 -26.06
C LEU A 52 0.31 22.75 -26.59
N ALA A 53 1.42 23.15 -27.22
CA ALA A 53 1.53 24.45 -27.87
C ALA A 53 0.63 24.57 -29.10
N VAL A 54 0.47 23.49 -29.87
CA VAL A 54 -0.40 23.45 -31.07
C VAL A 54 -1.86 23.56 -30.65
N TRP A 55 -2.27 22.76 -29.65
CA TRP A 55 -3.61 22.80 -29.06
C TRP A 55 -3.90 24.16 -28.42
N GLY A 56 -3.00 24.68 -27.59
CA GLY A 56 -3.13 26.00 -26.97
C GLY A 56 -3.23 27.13 -28.00
N LEU A 57 -2.45 27.07 -29.08
CA LEU A 57 -2.56 28.03 -30.18
C LEU A 57 -3.90 27.90 -30.93
N GLY A 58 -4.39 26.67 -31.17
CA GLY A 58 -5.70 26.41 -31.75
C GLY A 58 -6.82 27.03 -30.93
N LEU A 59 -6.82 26.82 -29.60
CA LEU A 59 -7.75 27.45 -28.66
C LEU A 59 -7.66 28.98 -28.68
N ALA A 60 -6.44 29.52 -28.73
CA ALA A 60 -6.22 30.96 -28.78
C ALA A 60 -6.78 31.58 -30.07
N TYR A 61 -6.63 30.92 -31.23
CA TYR A 61 -7.28 31.34 -32.46
C TYR A 61 -8.80 31.21 -32.37
N ARG A 62 -9.32 30.09 -31.85
CA ARG A 62 -10.77 29.86 -31.68
C ARG A 62 -11.44 30.99 -30.87
N LYS A 63 -10.79 31.43 -29.80
CA LYS A 63 -11.26 32.50 -28.90
C LYS A 63 -11.17 33.90 -29.52
N ASN A 64 -10.08 34.18 -30.22
CA ASN A 64 -9.74 35.53 -30.72
C ASN A 64 -9.98 35.69 -32.24
N ALA A 65 -10.76 34.79 -32.85
CA ALA A 65 -10.98 34.78 -34.30
C ALA A 65 -11.83 35.99 -34.75
N ASP A 66 -11.20 36.92 -35.44
CA ASP A 66 -11.86 38.07 -36.05
C ASP A 66 -12.32 37.80 -37.49
N ARG A 67 -11.72 36.79 -38.15
CA ARG A 67 -11.97 36.44 -39.56
C ARG A 67 -12.22 34.94 -39.72
N ASP A 68 -12.85 34.57 -40.83
CA ASP A 68 -13.04 33.16 -41.19
C ASP A 68 -11.70 32.46 -41.44
N GLU A 69 -10.68 33.18 -41.90
CA GLU A 69 -9.30 32.67 -41.99
C GLU A 69 -8.75 32.22 -40.62
N ASP A 70 -9.02 32.98 -39.55
CA ASP A 70 -8.54 32.66 -38.20
C ASP A 70 -9.27 31.42 -37.65
N LYS A 71 -10.57 31.27 -37.97
CA LYS A 71 -11.34 30.06 -37.65
C LYS A 71 -10.87 28.84 -38.42
N ALA A 72 -10.52 28.99 -39.69
CA ALA A 72 -9.96 27.91 -40.50
C ALA A 72 -8.62 27.44 -39.93
N LYS A 73 -7.73 28.37 -39.53
CA LYS A 73 -6.48 28.04 -38.83
C LYS A 73 -6.71 27.36 -37.49
N ALA A 74 -7.68 27.82 -36.71
CA ALA A 74 -8.04 27.16 -35.45
C ALA A 74 -8.43 25.70 -35.69
N TYR A 75 -9.32 25.46 -36.66
CA TYR A 75 -9.74 24.12 -37.03
C TYR A 75 -8.58 23.25 -37.52
N GLU A 76 -7.71 23.78 -38.39
CA GLU A 76 -6.53 23.07 -38.88
C GLU A 76 -5.60 22.65 -37.73
N LEU A 77 -5.25 23.57 -36.82
CA LEU A 77 -4.39 23.29 -35.66
C LEU A 77 -5.01 22.27 -34.70
N GLU A 78 -6.34 22.32 -34.54
CA GLU A 78 -7.07 21.33 -33.74
C GLU A 78 -7.07 19.96 -34.40
N GLN A 79 -7.28 19.86 -35.72
CA GLN A 79 -7.17 18.58 -36.44
C GLN A 79 -5.75 18.03 -36.37
N ILE A 80 -4.73 18.87 -36.53
CA ILE A 80 -3.32 18.48 -36.36
C ILE A 80 -3.10 17.94 -34.94
N SER A 81 -3.68 18.58 -33.93
CA SER A 81 -3.56 18.12 -32.54
C SER A 81 -4.21 16.75 -32.30
N LEU A 82 -5.34 16.50 -32.97
CA LEU A 82 -6.05 15.22 -32.95
C LEU A 82 -5.26 14.10 -33.66
N GLU A 83 -4.80 14.38 -34.88
CA GLU A 83 -4.09 13.41 -35.73
C GLU A 83 -2.72 13.05 -35.14
N ILE A 84 -1.83 14.02 -34.88
CA ILE A 84 -0.48 13.78 -34.36
C ILE A 84 -0.49 13.15 -32.96
N GLY A 85 -1.29 13.73 -32.06
CA GLY A 85 -1.10 13.53 -30.63
C GLY A 85 -1.88 12.35 -30.06
N PHE A 86 -3.03 12.02 -30.65
CA PHE A 86 -3.98 11.10 -30.01
C PHE A 86 -4.48 9.99 -30.91
N HIS A 87 -4.91 10.28 -32.14
CA HIS A 87 -5.40 9.23 -33.01
C HIS A 87 -4.29 8.23 -33.34
N GLU A 88 -3.10 8.70 -33.69
CA GLU A 88 -1.97 7.84 -34.05
C GLU A 88 -1.33 7.15 -32.83
N CYS A 89 -1.26 7.83 -31.67
CA CYS A 89 -0.89 7.18 -30.41
C CYS A 89 -1.90 6.11 -29.97
N LEU A 90 -3.21 6.37 -30.11
CA LEU A 90 -4.25 5.37 -29.85
C LEU A 90 -4.14 4.20 -30.82
N HIS A 91 -3.92 4.49 -32.11
CA HIS A 91 -3.73 3.48 -33.14
C HIS A 91 -2.50 2.60 -32.86
N LEU A 92 -1.39 3.20 -32.42
CA LEU A 92 -0.21 2.49 -31.92
C LEU A 92 -0.55 1.55 -30.76
N PHE A 93 -1.30 2.04 -29.76
CA PHE A 93 -1.69 1.23 -28.61
C PHE A 93 -2.64 0.09 -28.98
N VAL A 94 -3.62 0.34 -29.86
CA VAL A 94 -4.64 -0.62 -30.27
C VAL A 94 -4.10 -1.66 -31.24
N LEU A 95 -3.36 -1.27 -32.29
CA LEU A 95 -2.90 -2.23 -33.30
C LEU A 95 -1.77 -3.14 -32.84
N LEU A 96 -0.90 -2.66 -31.95
CA LEU A 96 0.36 -3.36 -31.67
C LEU A 96 0.45 -3.97 -30.27
N LYS A 97 -0.47 -3.63 -29.34
CA LYS A 97 -0.26 -3.89 -27.91
C LYS A 97 -1.50 -4.26 -27.07
N VAL A 98 -2.66 -4.58 -27.66
CA VAL A 98 -3.85 -5.03 -26.89
C VAL A 98 -3.55 -6.23 -25.98
N ASP A 99 -2.82 -7.23 -26.49
CA ASP A 99 -2.42 -8.41 -25.71
C ASP A 99 -1.52 -8.05 -24.52
N LYS A 100 -0.67 -7.03 -24.67
CA LYS A 100 0.20 -6.52 -23.60
C LYS A 100 -0.61 -5.84 -22.50
N VAL A 101 -1.58 -5.01 -22.88
CA VAL A 101 -2.51 -4.37 -21.92
C VAL A 101 -3.26 -5.44 -21.12
N GLU A 102 -3.75 -6.49 -21.79
CA GLU A 102 -4.44 -7.60 -21.13
C GLU A 102 -3.53 -8.37 -20.17
N ALA A 103 -2.32 -8.75 -20.60
CA ALA A 103 -1.36 -9.48 -19.79
C ALA A 103 -0.89 -8.68 -18.56
N PHE A 104 -0.60 -7.38 -18.72
CA PHE A 104 -0.04 -6.54 -17.67
C PHE A 104 -0.98 -6.34 -16.49
N LYS A 105 -2.31 -6.36 -16.70
CA LYS A 105 -3.32 -6.29 -15.62
C LYS A 105 -3.11 -7.34 -14.53
N TYR A 106 -2.48 -8.46 -14.88
CA TYR A 106 -2.17 -9.58 -13.99
C TYR A 106 -0.68 -9.70 -13.67
N SER A 107 0.19 -9.55 -14.67
CA SER A 107 1.63 -9.83 -14.51
C SER A 107 2.40 -8.69 -13.87
N GLN A 108 2.01 -7.43 -14.13
CA GLN A 108 2.73 -6.20 -13.74
C GLN A 108 4.23 -6.24 -14.11
N SER A 109 4.58 -7.02 -15.14
CA SER A 109 5.96 -7.29 -15.51
C SER A 109 6.46 -6.27 -16.53
N THR A 110 7.76 -5.99 -16.53
CA THR A 110 8.38 -5.16 -17.57
C THR A 110 8.23 -5.75 -18.97
N ARG A 111 8.04 -7.07 -19.12
CA ARG A 111 7.86 -7.73 -20.43
C ARG A 111 6.53 -7.38 -21.08
N ASP A 112 5.49 -7.29 -20.25
CA ASP A 112 4.13 -7.11 -20.71
C ASP A 112 3.74 -5.62 -20.77
N CYS A 113 4.68 -4.70 -20.53
CA CYS A 113 4.38 -3.28 -20.50
C CYS A 113 4.36 -2.63 -21.90
N LEU A 114 3.66 -1.49 -21.98
CA LEU A 114 3.63 -0.68 -23.19
C LEU A 114 5.00 -0.08 -23.47
N HIS A 115 5.34 0.05 -24.75
CA HIS A 115 6.58 0.70 -25.13
C HIS A 115 6.41 2.21 -25.06
N ALA A 116 7.45 2.92 -24.62
CA ALA A 116 7.40 4.38 -24.55
C ALA A 116 7.94 5.09 -25.81
N LYS A 117 8.65 4.35 -26.68
CA LYS A 117 9.23 4.87 -27.93
C LYS A 117 8.97 3.98 -29.14
N TYR A 118 8.77 4.61 -30.29
CA TYR A 118 8.36 3.98 -31.54
C TYR A 118 9.10 4.58 -32.73
N ASN A 119 9.15 3.84 -33.84
CA ASN A 119 9.71 4.34 -35.08
C ASN A 119 8.73 5.36 -35.68
N THR A 120 9.23 6.55 -36.00
CA THR A 120 8.40 7.65 -36.51
C THR A 120 7.74 7.31 -37.85
N HIS A 121 8.36 6.51 -38.73
CA HIS A 121 7.81 6.23 -40.06
C HIS A 121 6.95 4.96 -40.13
N THR A 122 7.28 3.94 -39.33
CA THR A 122 6.63 2.62 -39.41
C THR A 122 5.72 2.31 -38.24
N CYS A 123 5.73 3.14 -37.19
CA CYS A 123 4.99 2.90 -35.94
C CYS A 123 5.43 1.63 -35.19
N ALA A 124 6.49 0.94 -35.64
CA ALA A 124 6.98 -0.28 -35.01
C ALA A 124 7.77 0.00 -33.73
N THR A 125 7.87 -1.01 -32.85
CA THR A 125 8.77 -0.96 -31.70
C THR A 125 10.23 -0.95 -32.15
N VAL A 126 11.01 -0.01 -31.62
CA VAL A 126 12.42 0.20 -32.01
C VAL A 126 13.43 -0.53 -31.12
N VAL A 127 12.98 -1.06 -29.99
CA VAL A 127 13.78 -1.79 -28.99
C VAL A 127 13.04 -3.04 -28.57
N GLY A 128 13.78 -4.09 -28.21
CA GLY A 128 13.19 -5.28 -27.60
C GLY A 128 12.76 -5.06 -26.14
N ASP A 129 11.90 -5.96 -25.65
CA ASP A 129 11.32 -5.93 -24.29
C ASP A 129 12.36 -5.97 -23.14
N HIS A 130 13.64 -6.22 -23.43
CA HIS A 130 14.72 -6.31 -22.44
C HIS A 130 15.85 -5.31 -22.64
N GLU A 131 15.82 -4.55 -23.73
CA GLU A 131 16.96 -3.75 -24.17
C GLU A 131 16.92 -2.32 -23.65
N TRP A 132 15.75 -1.86 -23.19
CA TRP A 132 15.54 -0.48 -22.79
C TRP A 132 14.43 -0.33 -21.75
N GLY A 133 14.52 0.74 -20.96
CA GLY A 133 13.61 1.06 -19.85
C GLY A 133 12.22 1.52 -20.28
N HIS A 134 11.50 0.67 -21.02
CA HIS A 134 10.24 1.02 -21.66
C HIS A 134 9.03 1.07 -20.72
N LEU A 135 9.11 0.46 -19.54
CA LEU A 135 8.10 0.63 -18.49
C LEU A 135 8.15 2.07 -17.97
N GLN A 136 7.31 2.93 -18.55
CA GLN A 136 7.18 4.34 -18.21
C GLN A 136 5.71 4.68 -17.97
N MET A 137 5.30 4.63 -16.70
CA MET A 137 3.90 4.83 -16.35
C MET A 137 3.49 6.30 -16.47
N ASP A 138 4.44 7.22 -16.37
CA ASP A 138 4.25 8.65 -16.62
C ASP A 138 3.74 8.93 -18.03
N ALA A 139 4.30 8.28 -19.05
CA ALA A 139 3.97 8.55 -20.45
C ALA A 139 2.53 8.16 -20.79
N THR A 140 2.11 6.95 -20.43
CA THR A 140 0.73 6.47 -20.63
C THR A 140 -0.28 7.28 -19.81
N SER A 141 0.10 7.67 -18.58
CA SER A 141 -0.76 8.48 -17.73
C SER A 141 -0.93 9.91 -18.25
N LEU A 142 0.17 10.54 -18.71
CA LEU A 142 0.12 11.87 -19.33
C LEU A 142 -0.78 11.86 -20.57
N TYR A 143 -0.66 10.83 -21.41
CA TYR A 143 -1.55 10.63 -22.55
C TYR A 143 -3.01 10.62 -22.13
N LEU A 144 -3.39 9.78 -21.16
CA LEU A 144 -4.78 9.72 -20.67
C LEU A 144 -5.27 11.01 -20.01
N LEU A 145 -4.41 11.69 -19.26
CA LEU A 145 -4.71 12.99 -18.64
C LEU A 145 -5.01 14.05 -19.72
N MET A 146 -4.17 14.14 -20.75
CA MET A 146 -4.37 15.10 -21.83
C MET A 146 -5.54 14.72 -22.75
N LEU A 147 -5.79 13.43 -22.96
CA LEU A 147 -7.00 12.94 -23.64
C LEU A 147 -8.25 13.48 -22.94
N ALA A 148 -8.29 13.38 -21.61
CA ALA A 148 -9.39 13.87 -20.79
C ALA A 148 -9.56 15.40 -20.90
N GLN A 149 -8.48 16.16 -20.71
CA GLN A 149 -8.51 17.63 -20.80
C GLN A 149 -8.93 18.12 -22.19
N MET A 150 -8.40 17.51 -23.26
CA MET A 150 -8.74 17.89 -24.63
C MET A 150 -10.19 17.53 -24.97
N THR A 151 -10.68 16.36 -24.55
CA THR A 151 -12.09 15.98 -24.71
C THR A 151 -13.01 16.97 -23.99
N ALA A 152 -12.68 17.34 -22.75
CA ALA A 152 -13.41 18.34 -21.98
C ALA A 152 -13.37 19.75 -22.60
N SER A 153 -12.31 20.08 -23.36
CA SER A 153 -12.23 21.32 -24.14
C SER A 153 -13.10 21.34 -25.42
N GLY A 154 -13.80 20.23 -25.70
CA GLY A 154 -14.71 20.07 -26.83
C GLY A 154 -14.10 19.43 -28.07
N LEU A 155 -12.90 18.85 -27.97
CA LEU A 155 -12.31 18.06 -29.06
C LEU A 155 -12.91 16.64 -29.08
N HIS A 156 -13.20 16.13 -30.27
CA HIS A 156 -13.76 14.80 -30.47
C HIS A 156 -12.65 13.83 -30.89
N ILE A 157 -12.08 13.09 -29.93
CA ILE A 157 -10.91 12.23 -30.14
C ILE A 157 -11.29 10.77 -30.36
N ILE A 158 -12.22 10.25 -29.57
CA ILE A 158 -12.65 8.84 -29.59
C ILE A 158 -13.92 8.73 -30.44
N HIS A 159 -14.02 7.71 -31.30
CA HIS A 159 -15.07 7.61 -32.32
C HIS A 159 -15.91 6.33 -32.20
N SER A 160 -15.44 5.31 -31.48
CA SER A 160 -16.11 4.01 -31.35
C SER A 160 -16.22 3.52 -29.91
N LEU A 161 -17.23 2.69 -29.61
CA LEU A 161 -17.35 2.03 -28.30
C LEU A 161 -16.24 1.00 -28.05
N ASP A 162 -15.64 0.49 -29.11
CA ASP A 162 -14.47 -0.37 -29.02
C ASP A 162 -13.29 0.40 -28.41
N GLU A 163 -12.98 1.59 -28.95
CA GLU A 163 -11.96 2.47 -28.39
C GLU A 163 -12.27 2.89 -26.95
N VAL A 164 -13.54 3.18 -26.62
CA VAL A 164 -13.96 3.44 -25.23
C VAL A 164 -13.59 2.27 -24.31
N ASN A 165 -13.92 1.03 -24.71
CA ASN A 165 -13.58 -0.15 -23.94
C ASN A 165 -12.06 -0.35 -23.83
N PHE A 166 -11.29 0.02 -24.86
CA PHE A 166 -9.84 0.00 -24.82
C PHE A 166 -9.29 1.03 -23.82
N ILE A 167 -9.75 2.29 -23.86
CA ILE A 167 -9.38 3.31 -22.87
C ILE A 167 -9.76 2.87 -21.45
N GLN A 168 -10.92 2.23 -21.26
CA GLN A 168 -11.32 1.67 -19.97
C GLN A 168 -10.36 0.56 -19.49
N ASN A 169 -9.76 -0.22 -20.39
CA ASN A 169 -8.72 -1.18 -20.03
C ASN A 169 -7.35 -0.53 -19.80
N LEU A 170 -7.03 0.58 -20.48
CA LEU A 170 -5.86 1.40 -20.13
C LEU A 170 -5.99 2.04 -18.75
N VAL A 171 -7.20 2.38 -18.31
CA VAL A 171 -7.46 2.76 -16.92
C VAL A 171 -7.09 1.61 -15.98
N PHE A 172 -7.52 0.37 -16.25
CA PHE A 172 -7.15 -0.79 -15.42
C PHE A 172 -5.65 -1.11 -15.47
N TYR A 173 -4.98 -0.82 -16.58
CA TYR A 173 -3.53 -0.87 -16.71
C TYR A 173 -2.85 0.12 -15.76
N ILE A 174 -3.38 1.34 -15.65
CA ILE A 174 -2.86 2.37 -14.73
C ILE A 174 -3.31 2.17 -13.27
N GLU A 175 -4.46 1.54 -13.02
CA GLU A 175 -4.85 1.14 -11.65
C GLU A 175 -3.85 0.17 -11.03
N ALA A 176 -3.06 -0.56 -11.84
CA ALA A 176 -1.93 -1.35 -11.36
C ALA A 176 -0.65 -0.50 -11.13
N ALA A 177 -0.56 0.69 -11.74
CA ALA A 177 0.67 1.49 -11.86
C ALA A 177 1.28 1.93 -10.54
N TYR A 178 0.47 2.38 -9.58
CA TYR A 178 1.01 2.93 -8.33
C TYR A 178 1.73 1.87 -7.48
N LYS A 179 1.55 0.59 -7.80
CA LYS A 179 2.22 -0.55 -7.18
C LYS A 179 3.49 -0.98 -7.93
N THR A 180 3.66 -0.56 -9.18
CA THR A 180 4.73 -1.04 -10.05
C THR A 180 5.88 -0.03 -10.10
N ALA A 181 7.08 -0.48 -9.72
CA ALA A 181 8.30 0.29 -9.91
C ALA A 181 8.63 0.44 -11.40
N ASP A 182 8.96 1.64 -11.85
CA ASP A 182 9.19 1.98 -13.26
C ASP A 182 10.54 2.67 -13.49
N PHE A 183 10.85 3.00 -14.75
CA PHE A 183 12.09 3.71 -15.10
C PHE A 183 11.99 5.24 -14.94
N GLY A 184 10.81 5.74 -14.53
CA GLY A 184 10.50 7.15 -14.40
C GLY A 184 10.62 7.94 -15.70
N ILE A 185 10.40 9.25 -15.58
CA ILE A 185 10.39 10.17 -16.73
C ILE A 185 11.76 10.28 -17.42
N TRP A 186 12.83 9.94 -16.71
CA TRP A 186 14.21 10.02 -17.21
C TRP A 186 14.73 8.72 -17.82
N GLU A 187 13.93 7.65 -17.84
CA GLU A 187 14.28 6.35 -18.48
C GLU A 187 15.44 5.60 -17.79
N ARG A 188 15.69 5.90 -16.51
CA ARG A 188 16.84 5.37 -15.75
C ARG A 188 16.46 4.49 -14.57
N GLY A 189 15.26 4.68 -14.02
CA GLY A 189 14.86 4.10 -12.75
C GLY A 189 15.70 4.70 -11.63
N ASP A 190 16.60 3.91 -11.05
CA ASP A 190 17.49 4.36 -9.99
C ASP A 190 18.57 5.35 -10.47
N LYS A 191 19.11 6.13 -9.53
CA LYS A 191 20.13 7.16 -9.80
C LYS A 191 21.43 6.62 -10.42
N THR A 192 21.78 5.35 -10.16
CA THR A 192 22.98 4.72 -10.75
C THR A 192 22.77 4.30 -12.21
N ASN A 193 21.53 4.38 -12.69
CA ASN A 193 21.10 3.96 -14.02
C ASN A 193 21.44 2.50 -14.30
N GLN A 194 21.40 1.58 -13.33
CA GLN A 194 21.80 0.17 -13.54
C GLN A 194 20.68 -0.71 -14.07
N GLY A 195 19.62 -0.10 -14.63
CA GLY A 195 18.42 -0.81 -15.07
C GLY A 195 17.51 -1.26 -13.92
N ILE A 196 17.68 -0.69 -12.72
CA ILE A 196 16.88 -0.99 -11.53
C ILE A 196 15.68 -0.04 -11.52
N THR A 197 14.47 -0.57 -11.52
CA THR A 197 13.24 0.24 -11.42
C THR A 197 12.99 0.71 -9.99
N GLU A 198 12.37 1.88 -9.84
CA GLU A 198 11.98 2.44 -8.54
C GLU A 198 10.55 2.99 -8.62
N LEU A 199 9.90 3.16 -7.47
CA LEU A 199 8.65 3.91 -7.42
C LEU A 199 8.99 5.40 -7.55
N ASN A 200 8.55 6.03 -8.64
CA ASN A 200 8.81 7.44 -8.92
C ASN A 200 7.56 8.29 -8.64
N ALA A 201 7.70 9.35 -7.82
CA ALA A 201 6.59 10.26 -7.49
C ALA A 201 6.00 10.94 -8.73
N SER A 202 6.82 11.21 -9.76
CA SER A 202 6.37 11.74 -11.05
C SER A 202 5.34 10.83 -11.72
N SER A 203 5.59 9.51 -11.72
CA SER A 203 4.74 8.52 -12.38
C SER A 203 3.45 8.29 -11.59
N VAL A 204 3.54 8.16 -10.26
CA VAL A 204 2.35 8.01 -9.39
C VAL A 204 1.46 9.26 -9.46
N GLY A 205 2.07 10.44 -9.51
CA GLY A 205 1.38 11.73 -9.62
C GLY A 205 0.59 11.87 -10.92
N MET A 206 1.24 11.53 -12.05
CA MET A 206 0.57 11.51 -13.35
C MET A 206 -0.55 10.47 -13.40
N ALA A 207 -0.34 9.27 -12.87
CA ALA A 207 -1.34 8.23 -12.80
C ALA A 207 -2.58 8.68 -12.01
N LYS A 208 -2.38 9.25 -10.82
CA LYS A 208 -3.48 9.82 -10.02
C LYS A 208 -4.27 10.85 -10.82
N ALA A 209 -3.57 11.78 -11.47
CA ALA A 209 -4.22 12.84 -12.21
C ALA A 209 -5.02 12.32 -13.42
N ALA A 210 -4.48 11.33 -14.14
CA ALA A 210 -5.18 10.67 -15.24
C ALA A 210 -6.46 9.95 -14.76
N LEU A 211 -6.36 9.19 -13.66
CA LEU A 211 -7.48 8.48 -13.06
C LEU A 211 -8.60 9.44 -12.63
N GLU A 212 -8.26 10.52 -11.93
CA GLU A 212 -9.23 11.54 -11.54
C GLU A 212 -9.83 12.31 -12.73
N ALA A 213 -9.04 12.56 -13.79
CA ALA A 213 -9.51 13.30 -14.96
C ALA A 213 -10.47 12.48 -15.84
N LEU A 214 -10.31 11.16 -15.84
CA LEU A 214 -11.15 10.25 -16.61
C LEU A 214 -12.42 9.81 -15.88
N ASP A 215 -12.48 9.92 -14.55
CA ASP A 215 -13.65 9.49 -13.79
C ASP A 215 -14.91 10.28 -14.20
N GLU A 216 -15.96 9.55 -14.58
CA GLU A 216 -17.22 10.08 -15.09
C GLU A 216 -17.11 10.92 -16.38
N LEU A 217 -15.97 10.89 -17.08
CA LEU A 217 -15.79 11.57 -18.36
C LEU A 217 -16.46 10.79 -19.49
N ASP A 218 -17.28 11.48 -20.28
CA ASP A 218 -17.80 10.97 -21.55
C ASP A 218 -16.80 11.21 -22.69
N LEU A 219 -16.23 10.13 -23.23
CA LEU A 219 -15.21 10.20 -24.28
C LEU A 219 -15.74 10.69 -25.64
N PHE A 220 -17.06 10.70 -25.86
CA PHE A 220 -17.69 11.31 -27.03
C PHE A 220 -18.09 12.78 -26.78
N GLY A 221 -17.72 13.33 -25.61
CA GLY A 221 -18.05 14.68 -25.19
C GLY A 221 -19.56 14.90 -25.09
N ALA A 222 -20.03 16.08 -25.48
CA ALA A 222 -21.44 16.47 -25.35
C ALA A 222 -22.43 15.62 -26.18
N LYS A 223 -21.95 14.80 -27.12
CA LYS A 223 -22.77 13.93 -27.98
C LYS A 223 -22.82 12.48 -27.49
N GLY A 224 -22.11 12.17 -26.41
CA GLY A 224 -22.00 10.81 -25.90
C GLY A 224 -23.21 10.34 -25.11
N GLY A 225 -23.13 9.07 -24.71
CA GLY A 225 -24.17 8.40 -23.95
C GLY A 225 -23.60 7.60 -22.79
N PRO A 226 -24.44 6.97 -21.97
CA PRO A 226 -23.99 6.29 -20.76
C PRO A 226 -22.98 5.13 -20.97
N GLN A 227 -22.81 4.67 -22.21
CA GLN A 227 -21.87 3.63 -22.62
C GLN A 227 -20.47 4.17 -22.96
N SER A 228 -20.32 5.48 -23.24
CA SER A 228 -19.03 6.14 -23.52
C SER A 228 -18.38 6.78 -22.30
N VAL A 229 -19.01 6.63 -21.12
CA VAL A 229 -18.52 7.15 -19.84
C VAL A 229 -17.50 6.21 -19.22
N ILE A 230 -16.31 6.72 -18.94
CA ILE A 230 -15.26 5.99 -18.22
C ILE A 230 -15.54 6.00 -16.72
N ARG A 231 -15.25 4.88 -16.06
CA ARG A 231 -15.43 4.70 -14.61
C ARG A 231 -14.12 4.31 -13.96
N VAL A 232 -13.79 5.02 -12.88
CA VAL A 232 -12.59 4.79 -12.08
C VAL A 232 -13.02 4.53 -10.64
N LEU A 233 -12.32 3.62 -9.95
CA LEU A 233 -12.59 3.38 -8.54
C LEU A 233 -11.90 4.44 -7.68
N SER A 234 -12.69 5.08 -6.81
CA SER A 234 -12.22 6.14 -5.92
C SER A 234 -11.17 5.64 -4.91
N ASP A 235 -11.22 4.37 -4.53
CA ASP A 235 -10.21 3.74 -3.67
C ASP A 235 -8.81 3.78 -4.32
N GLU A 236 -8.70 3.49 -5.63
CA GLU A 236 -7.40 3.47 -6.34
C GLU A 236 -6.77 4.88 -6.43
N VAL A 237 -7.61 5.91 -6.63
CA VAL A 237 -7.17 7.31 -6.59
C VAL A 237 -6.64 7.68 -5.20
N GLN A 238 -7.33 7.26 -4.14
CA GLN A 238 -6.95 7.57 -2.78
C GLN A 238 -5.68 6.82 -2.32
N HIS A 239 -5.42 5.62 -2.85
CA HIS A 239 -4.14 4.94 -2.66
C HIS A 239 -2.99 5.72 -3.29
N CYS A 240 -3.16 6.21 -4.54
CA CYS A 240 -2.17 7.08 -5.17
C CYS A 240 -1.91 8.36 -4.36
N GLN A 241 -2.97 8.98 -3.83
CA GLN A 241 -2.84 10.16 -2.95
C GLN A 241 -2.01 9.86 -1.70
N SER A 242 -2.25 8.72 -1.06
CA SER A 242 -1.57 8.32 0.17
C SER A 242 -0.07 8.06 -0.08
N ILE A 243 0.27 7.48 -1.23
CA ILE A 243 1.67 7.30 -1.69
C ILE A 243 2.34 8.65 -1.94
N LEU A 244 1.70 9.55 -2.66
CA LEU A 244 2.30 10.86 -2.95
C LEU A 244 2.56 11.64 -1.66
N HIS A 245 1.61 11.62 -0.72
CA HIS A 245 1.74 12.28 0.57
C HIS A 245 2.84 11.68 1.44
N SER A 246 3.15 10.38 1.33
CA SER A 246 4.24 9.76 2.08
C SER A 246 5.62 9.92 1.41
N MET A 247 5.64 10.04 0.08
CA MET A 247 6.88 10.18 -0.70
C MET A 247 7.41 11.61 -0.67
N LEU A 248 6.56 12.59 -0.99
CA LEU A 248 6.97 13.99 -1.15
C LEU A 248 7.50 14.59 0.17
N PRO A 249 8.51 15.48 0.12
CA PRO A 249 9.10 16.10 -1.07
C PRO A 249 10.11 15.22 -1.84
N ARG A 250 10.39 13.99 -1.38
CA ARG A 250 11.30 13.08 -2.11
C ARG A 250 10.64 12.48 -3.35
N ALA A 251 11.45 12.25 -4.37
CA ALA A 251 10.98 11.73 -5.66
C ALA A 251 11.03 10.19 -5.74
N SER A 252 12.06 9.55 -5.20
CA SER A 252 12.20 8.09 -5.13
C SER A 252 13.16 7.66 -4.01
N THR A 253 13.41 6.35 -3.85
CA THR A 253 14.34 5.81 -2.85
C THR A 253 15.78 6.32 -3.04
N SER A 254 16.21 6.50 -4.30
CA SER A 254 17.55 7.00 -4.66
C SER A 254 17.59 8.51 -5.00
N LYS A 255 16.45 9.19 -5.06
CA LYS A 255 16.36 10.63 -5.40
C LYS A 255 15.65 11.39 -4.30
N GLU A 256 16.43 12.10 -3.48
CA GLU A 256 15.87 12.94 -2.41
C GLU A 256 15.09 14.16 -2.91
N VAL A 257 15.35 14.61 -4.14
CA VAL A 257 14.62 15.68 -4.83
C VAL A 257 14.76 15.48 -6.35
N ASP A 258 13.72 15.76 -7.11
CA ASP A 258 13.71 15.69 -8.58
C ASP A 258 12.80 16.79 -9.16
N ALA A 259 13.29 17.55 -10.13
CA ALA A 259 12.57 18.66 -10.74
C ALA A 259 11.35 18.21 -11.57
N SER A 260 11.28 16.94 -12.00
CA SER A 260 10.11 16.40 -12.68
C SER A 260 8.83 16.43 -11.83
N VAL A 261 8.97 16.48 -10.51
CA VAL A 261 7.84 16.60 -9.57
C VAL A 261 7.07 17.91 -9.76
N LEU A 262 7.66 18.95 -10.38
CA LEU A 262 6.94 20.16 -10.79
C LEU A 262 5.73 19.85 -11.69
N SER A 263 5.84 18.84 -12.57
CA SER A 263 4.72 18.42 -13.41
C SER A 263 3.57 17.81 -12.62
N VAL A 264 3.84 17.30 -11.41
CA VAL A 264 2.88 16.65 -10.52
C VAL A 264 2.20 17.64 -9.57
N ILE A 265 2.98 18.51 -8.92
CA ILE A 265 2.46 19.49 -7.97
C ILE A 265 1.81 20.69 -8.65
N SER A 266 2.14 20.92 -9.93
CA SER A 266 1.60 22.00 -10.76
C SER A 266 1.07 21.45 -12.09
N TYR A 267 1.01 22.30 -13.11
CA TYR A 267 0.58 21.91 -14.46
C TYR A 267 1.52 20.83 -15.04
N PRO A 268 0.99 19.75 -15.65
CA PRO A 268 -0.42 19.52 -15.98
C PRO A 268 -1.27 18.75 -14.96
N ALA A 269 -0.66 18.11 -13.95
CA ALA A 269 -1.40 17.12 -13.16
C ALA A 269 -2.18 17.70 -11.98
N PHE A 270 -1.63 18.67 -11.25
CA PHE A 270 -2.22 19.16 -9.98
C PHE A 270 -2.65 18.01 -9.05
N ALA A 271 -1.79 17.01 -8.89
CA ALA A 271 -2.16 15.75 -8.22
C ALA A 271 -2.17 15.86 -6.69
N VAL A 272 -1.49 16.85 -6.12
CA VAL A 272 -1.31 16.97 -4.67
C VAL A 272 -2.34 17.94 -4.09
N GLU A 273 -3.12 17.46 -3.14
CA GLU A 273 -4.20 18.22 -2.47
C GLU A 273 -3.71 19.06 -1.28
N ASP A 274 -2.58 18.70 -0.67
CA ASP A 274 -2.05 19.44 0.47
C ASP A 274 -1.20 20.63 -0.01
N SER A 275 -1.69 21.84 0.22
CA SER A 275 -1.02 23.08 -0.16
C SER A 275 0.33 23.28 0.52
N GLU A 276 0.47 22.85 1.78
CA GLU A 276 1.74 22.98 2.51
C GLU A 276 2.78 22.03 1.91
N LEU A 277 2.38 20.81 1.60
CA LEU A 277 3.25 19.82 0.93
C LEU A 277 3.68 20.29 -0.46
N VAL A 278 2.78 20.90 -1.24
CA VAL A 278 3.09 21.51 -2.55
C VAL A 278 4.17 22.58 -2.40
N GLU A 279 4.02 23.49 -1.44
CA GLU A 279 4.97 24.58 -1.24
C GLU A 279 6.33 24.07 -0.74
N ILE A 280 6.35 23.16 0.24
CA ILE A 280 7.59 22.53 0.74
C ILE A 280 8.33 21.84 -0.42
N THR A 281 7.61 21.08 -1.25
CA THR A 281 8.20 20.37 -2.39
C THR A 281 8.78 21.33 -3.41
N LYS A 282 8.04 22.40 -3.75
CA LYS A 282 8.50 23.43 -4.68
C LYS A 282 9.75 24.14 -4.15
N GLN A 283 9.76 24.50 -2.87
CA GLN A 283 10.92 25.17 -2.24
C GLN A 283 12.15 24.27 -2.17
N GLU A 284 11.99 22.97 -1.91
CA GLU A 284 13.11 22.01 -1.97
C GLU A 284 13.70 21.91 -3.39
N ILE A 285 12.86 21.89 -4.43
CA ILE A 285 13.31 21.88 -5.83
C ILE A 285 14.07 23.17 -6.15
N ILE A 286 13.51 24.35 -5.82
CA ILE A 286 14.15 25.64 -6.08
C ILE A 286 15.47 25.74 -5.31
N THR A 287 15.47 25.44 -4.02
CA THR A 287 16.65 25.61 -3.16
C THR A 287 17.81 24.69 -3.53
N LYS A 288 17.51 23.45 -3.96
CA LYS A 288 18.56 22.44 -4.21
C LYS A 288 18.92 22.26 -5.68
N LEU A 289 18.00 22.50 -6.60
CA LEU A 289 18.19 22.17 -8.02
C LEU A 289 18.27 23.40 -8.93
N GLN A 290 17.83 24.58 -8.51
CA GLN A 290 17.90 25.78 -9.34
C GLN A 290 19.33 26.28 -9.51
N GLY A 291 19.70 26.59 -10.75
CA GLY A 291 20.96 27.21 -11.14
C GLY A 291 20.75 28.51 -11.93
N ARG A 292 21.79 28.95 -12.66
CA ARG A 292 21.78 30.23 -13.41
C ARG A 292 21.15 30.14 -14.80
N TYR A 293 20.87 28.94 -15.30
CA TYR A 293 20.35 28.66 -16.65
C TYR A 293 19.11 27.76 -16.65
N GLY A 294 18.62 27.33 -15.48
CA GLY A 294 17.51 26.40 -15.33
C GLY A 294 17.60 25.62 -14.02
N CYS A 295 16.93 24.48 -13.93
CA CYS A 295 17.10 23.55 -12.82
C CYS A 295 17.82 22.27 -13.27
N CYS A 296 18.64 21.69 -12.41
CA CYS A 296 19.14 20.32 -12.58
C CYS A 296 17.97 19.33 -12.46
N ARG A 297 18.07 18.17 -13.11
CA ARG A 297 17.01 17.14 -13.02
C ARG A 297 16.89 16.59 -11.59
N PHE A 298 18.02 16.17 -11.03
CA PHE A 298 18.18 15.74 -9.64
C PHE A 298 19.67 15.86 -9.26
N LEU A 299 19.98 15.79 -7.96
CA LEU A 299 21.36 15.92 -7.45
C LEU A 299 22.27 14.80 -7.97
N ARG A 300 23.51 15.12 -8.34
CA ARG A 300 24.52 14.20 -8.90
C ARG A 300 24.06 13.49 -10.18
N ASP A 301 23.32 14.18 -11.02
CA ASP A 301 22.96 13.69 -12.34
C ASP A 301 24.14 13.86 -13.32
N GLY A 302 24.60 12.74 -13.89
CA GLY A 302 25.72 12.71 -14.82
C GLY A 302 25.38 13.07 -16.26
N TYR A 303 24.10 13.16 -16.63
CA TYR A 303 23.71 13.25 -18.04
C TYR A 303 24.27 14.49 -18.75
N ARG A 304 25.04 14.24 -19.81
CA ARG A 304 25.78 15.21 -20.64
C ARG A 304 26.72 16.12 -19.85
N THR A 305 27.13 15.71 -18.66
CA THR A 305 28.18 16.41 -17.92
C THR A 305 29.54 16.13 -18.57
N PRO A 306 30.53 17.02 -18.44
CA PRO A 306 31.85 16.83 -19.08
C PRO A 306 32.63 15.61 -18.59
N LYS A 307 32.24 15.03 -17.44
CA LYS A 307 32.88 13.86 -16.83
C LYS A 307 32.19 12.55 -17.18
N GLU A 308 31.00 12.60 -17.81
CA GLU A 308 30.28 11.40 -18.24
C GLU A 308 31.01 10.71 -19.40
N ASP A 309 31.09 9.39 -19.35
CA ASP A 309 31.47 8.59 -20.52
C ASP A 309 30.25 8.31 -21.42
N PRO A 310 30.13 8.99 -22.58
CA PRO A 310 28.96 8.82 -23.46
C PRO A 310 28.89 7.45 -24.14
N LYS A 311 29.95 6.63 -24.06
CA LYS A 311 29.96 5.27 -24.65
C LYS A 311 29.32 4.24 -23.73
N ARG A 312 29.07 4.59 -22.47
CA ARG A 312 28.57 3.67 -21.46
C ARG A 312 27.16 4.09 -21.01
N LEU A 313 26.24 3.13 -20.99
CA LEU A 313 24.87 3.37 -20.54
C LEU A 313 24.78 3.52 -19.01
N TYR A 314 25.58 2.76 -18.26
CA TYR A 314 25.47 2.62 -16.80
C TYR A 314 26.63 3.30 -16.07
N TYR A 315 26.36 3.99 -14.96
CA TYR A 315 27.41 4.68 -14.21
C TYR A 315 28.19 3.72 -13.30
N GLU A 316 29.46 4.06 -13.09
CA GLU A 316 30.20 3.49 -11.98
C GLU A 316 29.73 4.12 -10.66
N PRO A 317 29.59 3.34 -9.57
CA PRO A 317 29.07 3.89 -8.31
C PRO A 317 29.86 5.12 -7.80
N ALA A 318 31.18 5.11 -7.94
CA ALA A 318 32.04 6.23 -7.54
C ALA A 318 31.94 7.47 -8.46
N GLU A 319 31.39 7.31 -9.66
CA GLU A 319 31.27 8.36 -10.69
C GLU A 319 30.23 9.41 -10.29
N LEU A 320 29.18 9.03 -9.56
CA LEU A 320 28.12 9.95 -9.13
C LEU A 320 28.66 11.15 -8.35
N LYS A 321 29.67 10.96 -7.50
CA LYS A 321 30.30 12.08 -6.78
C LYS A 321 31.05 13.05 -7.71
N LEU A 322 31.54 12.58 -8.85
CA LEU A 322 32.20 13.45 -9.82
C LEU A 322 31.20 14.40 -10.47
N PHE A 323 29.92 14.05 -10.53
CA PHE A 323 28.90 14.92 -11.13
C PHE A 323 28.40 16.03 -10.18
N GLU A 324 28.74 15.94 -8.89
CA GLU A 324 28.33 16.91 -7.88
C GLU A 324 28.83 18.33 -8.22
N ASN A 325 27.90 19.29 -8.25
CA ASN A 325 28.08 20.70 -8.60
C ASN A 325 28.35 21.00 -10.08
N ILE A 326 28.42 20.00 -10.95
CA ILE A 326 28.62 20.20 -12.40
C ILE A 326 27.43 19.67 -13.22
N GLU A 327 26.33 19.30 -12.55
CA GLU A 327 25.11 18.78 -13.18
C GLU A 327 24.57 19.77 -14.21
N CYS A 328 24.02 19.26 -15.31
CA CYS A 328 23.47 20.10 -16.38
C CYS A 328 22.17 20.79 -15.94
N GLU A 329 22.02 22.06 -16.31
CA GLU A 329 20.85 22.88 -15.97
C GLU A 329 19.86 22.91 -17.14
N TRP A 330 18.57 22.68 -16.88
CA TRP A 330 17.53 22.56 -17.89
C TRP A 330 16.57 23.76 -17.83
N PRO A 331 16.52 24.61 -18.87
CA PRO A 331 15.59 25.74 -18.95
C PRO A 331 14.11 25.34 -18.93
N LEU A 332 13.81 24.09 -19.28
CA LEU A 332 12.46 23.49 -19.22
C LEU A 332 11.75 23.79 -17.89
N PHE A 333 12.45 23.70 -16.76
CA PHE A 333 11.84 23.85 -15.45
C PHE A 333 11.47 25.30 -15.13
N TRP A 334 12.13 26.29 -15.72
CA TRP A 334 11.68 27.68 -15.65
C TRP A 334 10.39 27.89 -16.46
N ALA A 335 10.18 27.16 -17.56
CA ALA A 335 8.88 27.20 -18.26
C ALA A 335 7.76 26.62 -17.38
N TYR A 336 8.03 25.52 -16.64
CA TYR A 336 7.10 25.02 -15.64
C TYR A 336 6.81 26.05 -14.54
N LEU A 337 7.84 26.69 -13.98
CA LEU A 337 7.68 27.69 -12.92
C LEU A 337 6.99 28.97 -13.39
N MET A 338 7.16 29.36 -14.65
CA MET A 338 6.40 30.45 -15.26
C MET A 338 4.90 30.08 -15.37
N ILE A 339 4.58 28.87 -15.83
CA ILE A 339 3.20 28.37 -15.91
C ILE A 339 2.58 28.25 -14.50
N ASP A 340 3.33 27.74 -13.53
CA ASP A 340 2.94 27.68 -12.12
C ASP A 340 2.60 29.07 -11.56
N GLY A 341 3.40 30.08 -11.86
CA GLY A 341 3.14 31.48 -11.51
C GLY A 341 1.81 31.98 -12.09
N ILE A 342 1.47 31.59 -13.32
CA ILE A 342 0.19 31.95 -13.95
C ILE A 342 -0.99 31.29 -13.22
N PHE A 343 -0.90 29.99 -12.90
CA PHE A 343 -1.99 29.27 -12.23
C PHE A 343 -2.18 29.70 -10.77
N SER A 344 -1.10 30.08 -10.08
CA SER A 344 -1.15 30.61 -8.72
C SER A 344 -1.51 32.10 -8.64
N GLY A 345 -1.53 32.81 -9.77
CA GLY A 345 -1.76 34.26 -9.83
C GLY A 345 -0.57 35.10 -9.36
N ASN A 346 0.61 34.50 -9.23
CA ASN A 346 1.85 35.18 -8.84
C ASN A 346 2.53 35.83 -10.05
N MET A 347 2.15 37.06 -10.38
CA MET A 347 2.68 37.79 -11.53
C MET A 347 4.17 38.15 -11.40
N GLU A 348 4.70 38.26 -10.18
CA GLU A 348 6.14 38.51 -9.94
C GLU A 348 6.96 37.30 -10.41
N GLN A 349 6.55 36.10 -10.01
CA GLN A 349 7.14 34.84 -10.45
C GLN A 349 7.09 34.67 -11.98
N VAL A 350 5.95 35.03 -12.60
CA VAL A 350 5.81 34.97 -14.06
C VAL A 350 6.82 35.87 -14.75
N GLN A 351 7.00 37.09 -14.26
CA GLN A 351 7.93 38.05 -14.86
C GLN A 351 9.39 37.63 -14.65
N GLU A 352 9.74 37.17 -13.44
CA GLU A 352 11.08 36.66 -13.12
C GLU A 352 11.52 35.54 -14.07
N TYR A 353 10.71 34.48 -14.20
CA TYR A 353 11.06 33.35 -15.05
C TYR A 353 10.95 33.68 -16.54
N ARG A 354 10.09 34.62 -16.94
CA ARG A 354 10.05 35.13 -18.32
C ARG A 354 11.36 35.82 -18.69
N GLU A 355 11.86 36.73 -17.85
CA GLU A 355 13.12 37.42 -18.06
C GLU A 355 14.31 36.44 -18.06
N ALA A 356 14.29 35.47 -17.13
CA ALA A 356 15.31 34.42 -17.07
C ALA A 356 15.32 33.56 -18.36
N LEU A 357 14.15 33.15 -18.84
CA LEU A 357 14.02 32.41 -20.11
C LEU A 357 14.51 33.22 -21.30
N GLU A 358 14.14 34.51 -21.38
CA GLU A 358 14.64 35.41 -22.44
C GLU A 358 16.17 35.51 -22.47
N GLY A 359 16.82 35.44 -21.31
CA GLY A 359 18.28 35.41 -21.19
C GLY A 359 18.96 34.14 -21.71
N VAL A 360 18.25 33.01 -21.76
CA VAL A 360 18.81 31.69 -22.13
C VAL A 360 18.28 31.14 -23.46
N LEU A 361 17.40 31.86 -24.15
CA LEU A 361 16.92 31.46 -25.48
C LEU A 361 17.99 31.70 -26.56
N ILE A 362 18.13 30.73 -27.48
CA ILE A 362 19.07 30.81 -28.58
C ILE A 362 18.37 31.38 -29.82
N LYS A 363 18.94 32.44 -30.41
CA LYS A 363 18.41 33.03 -31.65
C LYS A 363 18.88 32.24 -32.87
N GLY A 364 17.96 31.55 -33.53
CA GLY A 364 18.21 30.81 -34.77
C GLY A 364 18.45 31.73 -35.98
N LYS A 365 18.76 31.13 -37.15
CA LYS A 365 19.14 31.84 -38.40
C LYS A 365 18.10 32.86 -38.90
N ASN A 366 16.83 32.69 -38.54
CA ASN A 366 15.72 33.57 -38.94
C ASN A 366 15.25 34.50 -37.80
N GLY A 367 16.01 34.61 -36.70
CA GLY A 367 15.61 35.37 -35.51
C GLY A 367 14.60 34.64 -34.60
N VAL A 368 14.32 33.36 -34.87
CA VAL A 368 13.43 32.50 -34.08
C VAL A 368 14.10 32.16 -32.75
N CYS A 369 13.38 32.34 -31.64
CA CYS A 369 13.85 31.93 -30.32
C CYS A 369 13.67 30.42 -30.12
N LEU A 370 14.79 29.73 -29.89
CA LEU A 370 14.87 28.28 -29.69
C LEU A 370 15.28 27.99 -28.25
N LEU A 371 14.50 27.17 -27.56
CA LEU A 371 14.84 26.68 -26.23
C LEU A 371 15.75 25.43 -26.36
N PRO A 372 16.99 25.47 -25.81
CA PRO A 372 17.84 24.30 -25.78
C PRO A 372 17.35 23.26 -24.76
N GLU A 373 17.79 22.02 -24.92
CA GLU A 373 17.55 20.95 -23.94
C GLU A 373 18.20 21.27 -22.58
N LEU A 374 19.49 21.61 -22.58
CA LEU A 374 20.23 21.89 -21.36
C LEU A 374 21.47 22.78 -21.56
N TYR A 375 22.04 23.23 -20.44
CA TYR A 375 23.28 23.98 -20.32
C TYR A 375 24.32 23.20 -19.51
N SER A 376 25.49 22.95 -20.11
CA SER A 376 26.58 22.16 -19.53
C SER A 376 27.83 23.02 -19.26
N VAL A 377 28.60 22.65 -18.24
CA VAL A 377 29.88 23.31 -17.92
C VAL A 377 30.89 23.02 -19.06
N PRO A 378 31.67 24.01 -19.53
CA PRO A 378 32.73 23.75 -20.50
C PRO A 378 33.77 22.74 -19.97
N PRO A 379 34.20 21.74 -20.77
CA PRO A 379 35.13 20.70 -20.29
C PRO A 379 36.46 21.23 -19.73
N ASP A 380 36.92 22.37 -20.23
CA ASP A 380 38.15 23.07 -19.82
C ASP A 380 38.01 23.84 -18.49
N LYS A 381 36.78 24.05 -18.00
CA LYS A 381 36.48 24.85 -16.80
C LYS A 381 35.89 24.04 -15.63
N VAL A 382 35.86 22.71 -15.75
CA VAL A 382 35.31 21.83 -14.70
C VAL A 382 36.03 22.00 -13.36
N ASP A 383 37.36 22.13 -13.37
CA ASP A 383 38.13 22.30 -12.14
C ASP A 383 37.90 23.67 -11.47
N GLU A 384 37.50 24.68 -12.24
CA GLU A 384 37.11 25.99 -11.71
C GLU A 384 35.75 25.92 -11.02
N GLU A 385 34.79 25.25 -11.65
CA GLU A 385 33.44 25.04 -11.10
C GLU A 385 33.47 24.22 -9.80
N TYR A 386 34.32 23.18 -9.69
CA TYR A 386 34.46 22.45 -8.43
C TYR A 386 35.02 23.31 -7.28
N ARG A 387 35.89 24.28 -7.57
CA ARG A 387 36.45 25.17 -6.53
C ARG A 387 35.45 26.22 -6.10
N ASN A 388 34.68 26.76 -7.05
CA ASN A 388 33.68 27.79 -6.82
C ASN A 388 32.39 27.41 -7.56
N PRO A 389 31.51 26.60 -6.93
CA PRO A 389 30.26 26.17 -7.55
C PRO A 389 29.39 27.34 -8.04
N HIS A 390 28.69 27.13 -9.16
CA HIS A 390 27.77 28.06 -9.81
C HIS A 390 28.41 29.35 -10.36
N THR A 391 29.73 29.38 -10.58
CA THR A 391 30.43 30.58 -11.06
C THR A 391 30.78 30.53 -12.55
N VAL A 392 30.95 29.35 -13.13
CA VAL A 392 31.35 29.18 -14.54
C VAL A 392 30.16 29.35 -15.49
N ASP A 393 30.34 30.13 -16.56
CA ASP A 393 29.33 30.24 -17.62
C ASP A 393 29.21 28.95 -18.43
N ARG A 394 27.97 28.50 -18.62
CA ARG A 394 27.62 27.22 -19.24
C ARG A 394 27.34 27.40 -20.73
N ILE A 395 27.55 26.33 -21.49
CA ILE A 395 27.29 26.27 -22.93
C ILE A 395 26.03 25.45 -23.23
N PRO A 396 25.22 25.87 -24.22
CA PRO A 396 24.03 25.10 -24.61
C PRO A 396 24.45 23.78 -25.26
N MET A 397 23.81 22.69 -24.85
CA MET A 397 24.07 21.34 -25.33
C MET A 397 22.74 20.57 -25.46
N GLY A 398 22.78 19.43 -26.15
CA GLY A 398 21.59 18.60 -26.36
C GLY A 398 20.76 19.00 -27.57
N LYS A 399 19.47 18.66 -27.55
CA LYS A 399 18.51 18.94 -28.63
C LYS A 399 18.26 20.45 -28.75
N LEU A 400 18.16 20.94 -29.99
CA LEU A 400 17.82 22.33 -30.29
C LEU A 400 16.94 22.45 -31.56
N PRO A 401 15.67 22.87 -31.45
CA PRO A 401 14.94 23.11 -30.21
C PRO A 401 14.65 21.80 -29.45
N HIS A 402 14.56 21.89 -28.13
CA HIS A 402 13.97 20.84 -27.32
C HIS A 402 12.44 20.95 -27.39
N MET A 403 11.76 20.07 -28.15
CA MET A 403 10.34 20.25 -28.51
C MET A 403 9.41 20.34 -27.30
N TRP A 404 9.62 19.51 -26.27
CA TRP A 404 8.85 19.57 -25.02
C TRP A 404 8.99 20.95 -24.35
N GLY A 405 10.22 21.41 -24.12
CA GLY A 405 10.44 22.71 -23.48
C GLY A 405 9.98 23.88 -24.36
N GLN A 406 10.19 23.80 -25.67
CA GLN A 406 9.71 24.79 -26.63
C GLN A 406 8.19 24.92 -26.59
N SER A 407 7.48 23.79 -26.50
CA SER A 407 6.02 23.75 -26.42
C SER A 407 5.51 24.43 -25.14
N LEU A 408 6.04 24.06 -23.98
CA LEU A 408 5.65 24.69 -22.71
C LEU A 408 5.99 26.18 -22.66
N TYR A 409 7.13 26.59 -23.22
CA TYR A 409 7.47 28.00 -23.34
C TYR A 409 6.44 28.78 -24.17
N ILE A 410 6.05 28.25 -25.35
CA ILE A 410 5.04 28.88 -26.21
C ILE A 410 3.69 28.95 -25.50
N LEU A 411 3.26 27.85 -24.87
CA LEU A 411 2.00 27.80 -24.12
C LEU A 411 1.99 28.82 -22.98
N GLY A 412 3.05 28.86 -22.17
CA GLY A 412 3.20 29.82 -21.09
C GLY A 412 3.23 31.27 -21.58
N CYS A 413 3.84 31.54 -22.74
CA CYS A 413 3.78 32.86 -23.37
C CYS A 413 2.35 33.26 -23.78
N LEU A 414 1.60 32.35 -24.43
CA LEU A 414 0.21 32.59 -24.81
C LEU A 414 -0.68 32.89 -23.60
N MET A 415 -0.45 32.18 -22.49
CA MET A 415 -1.18 32.39 -21.24
C MET A 415 -0.81 33.70 -20.55
N ALA A 416 0.48 33.99 -20.37
CA ALA A 416 0.92 35.22 -19.71
C ALA A 416 0.62 36.49 -20.53
N GLU A 417 0.45 36.38 -21.85
CA GLU A 417 -0.04 37.49 -22.70
C GLU A 417 -1.57 37.63 -22.72
N GLY A 418 -2.30 36.74 -22.02
CA GLY A 418 -3.76 36.80 -21.89
C GLY A 418 -4.54 36.26 -23.09
N PHE A 419 -3.89 35.60 -24.06
CA PHE A 419 -4.59 34.93 -25.16
C PHE A 419 -5.38 33.72 -24.65
N LEU A 420 -4.87 33.05 -23.62
CA LEU A 420 -5.46 31.88 -22.97
C LEU A 420 -5.66 32.15 -21.48
N ALA A 421 -6.82 31.79 -20.96
CA ALA A 421 -7.09 31.77 -19.53
C ALA A 421 -6.74 30.39 -18.95
N PRO A 422 -6.36 30.29 -17.65
CA PRO A 422 -6.05 29.02 -17.00
C PRO A 422 -7.15 27.94 -17.16
N GLY A 423 -8.43 28.34 -17.10
CA GLY A 423 -9.56 27.42 -17.26
C GLY A 423 -9.76 26.86 -18.67
N GLU A 424 -9.13 27.45 -19.70
CA GLU A 424 -9.20 26.93 -21.08
C GLU A 424 -8.21 25.77 -21.29
N ILE A 425 -7.10 25.76 -20.54
CA ILE A 425 -6.06 24.74 -20.60
C ILE A 425 -6.25 23.66 -19.52
N ASP A 426 -7.00 23.99 -18.46
CA ASP A 426 -7.48 23.04 -17.44
C ASP A 426 -9.03 23.12 -17.31
N PRO A 427 -9.78 22.66 -18.33
CA PRO A 427 -11.25 22.65 -18.32
C PRO A 427 -11.85 21.76 -17.23
N LEU A 428 -11.11 20.74 -16.77
CA LEU A 428 -11.52 19.86 -15.67
C LEU A 428 -11.29 20.48 -14.28
N ASN A 429 -10.76 21.71 -14.22
CA ASN A 429 -10.56 22.47 -12.98
C ASN A 429 -9.69 21.77 -11.92
N ARG A 430 -8.73 20.97 -12.36
CA ARG A 430 -7.80 20.25 -11.48
C ARG A 430 -6.92 21.18 -10.66
N ARG A 431 -6.65 22.40 -11.15
CA ARG A 431 -5.91 23.44 -10.41
C ARG A 431 -6.48 23.78 -9.03
N PHE A 432 -7.75 23.44 -8.78
CA PHE A 432 -8.40 23.65 -7.48
C PHE A 432 -8.28 22.44 -6.54
N ALA A 433 -7.41 21.47 -6.83
CA ALA A 433 -7.18 20.31 -5.97
C ALA A 433 -6.79 20.67 -4.53
N THR A 434 -6.09 21.81 -4.34
CA THR A 434 -5.64 22.32 -3.03
C THR A 434 -6.68 23.18 -2.31
N VAL A 435 -7.83 23.46 -2.93
CA VAL A 435 -8.88 24.25 -2.28
C VAL A 435 -9.46 23.45 -1.10
N PRO A 436 -9.51 24.03 0.12
CA PRO A 436 -10.08 23.34 1.27
C PRO A 436 -11.52 22.90 0.99
N LYS A 437 -11.78 21.61 1.22
CA LYS A 437 -13.12 21.04 1.08
C LYS A 437 -13.85 21.09 2.43
N PRO A 438 -15.19 21.18 2.43
CA PRO A 438 -15.98 21.23 3.66
C PRO A 438 -15.85 19.94 4.46
N ASP A 439 -16.09 20.03 5.77
CA ASP A 439 -16.08 18.88 6.66
C ASP A 439 -17.08 17.81 6.19
N VAL A 440 -16.61 16.57 6.20
CA VAL A 440 -17.40 15.41 5.75
C VAL A 440 -18.21 14.88 6.92
N VAL A 441 -19.52 14.79 6.73
CA VAL A 441 -20.42 14.06 7.64
C VAL A 441 -20.66 12.67 7.08
N VAL A 442 -20.20 11.65 7.79
CA VAL A 442 -20.42 10.24 7.44
C VAL A 442 -21.76 9.78 7.96
N GLN A 443 -22.58 9.21 7.08
CA GLN A 443 -23.91 8.70 7.41
C GLN A 443 -23.83 7.21 7.71
N VAL A 444 -24.39 6.78 8.83
CA VAL A 444 -24.39 5.37 9.25
C VAL A 444 -25.82 4.89 9.43
N CYS A 445 -26.22 3.90 8.63
CA CYS A 445 -27.51 3.23 8.75
C CYS A 445 -27.32 1.85 9.35
N ILE A 446 -27.85 1.65 10.56
CA ILE A 446 -27.82 0.37 11.28
C ILE A 446 -29.09 -0.40 10.93
N LEU A 447 -28.94 -1.64 10.43
CA LEU A 447 -30.05 -2.51 10.06
C LEU A 447 -30.07 -3.76 10.93
N ALA A 448 -31.26 -4.30 11.19
CA ALA A 448 -31.43 -5.60 11.81
C ALA A 448 -31.53 -6.69 10.74
N GLU A 449 -30.80 -7.79 10.90
CA GLU A 449 -30.91 -8.95 10.00
C GLU A 449 -32.30 -9.61 10.10
N THR A 450 -32.89 -9.64 11.30
CA THR A 450 -34.21 -10.25 11.56
C THR A 450 -35.09 -9.37 12.45
N ASP A 451 -36.39 -9.58 12.42
CA ASP A 451 -37.34 -8.91 13.32
C ASP A 451 -37.06 -9.18 14.81
N GLY A 452 -36.49 -10.36 15.13
CA GLY A 452 -36.06 -10.69 16.49
C GLY A 452 -34.96 -9.74 16.98
N ILE A 453 -33.96 -9.48 16.14
CA ILE A 453 -32.86 -8.55 16.42
C ILE A 453 -33.38 -7.11 16.53
N LYS A 454 -34.29 -6.71 15.63
CA LYS A 454 -34.97 -5.42 15.68
C LYS A 454 -35.65 -5.19 17.02
N ALA A 455 -36.39 -6.19 17.51
CA ALA A 455 -37.05 -6.11 18.81
C ALA A 455 -36.07 -6.01 20.00
N ILE A 456 -34.87 -6.60 19.90
CA ILE A 456 -33.82 -6.47 20.93
C ILE A 456 -33.24 -5.06 20.92
N LEU A 457 -32.85 -4.54 19.76
CA LEU A 457 -32.26 -3.20 19.62
C LEU A 457 -33.24 -2.09 20.03
N GLN A 458 -34.53 -2.26 19.70
CA GLN A 458 -35.58 -1.33 20.12
C GLN A 458 -35.78 -1.29 21.65
N LYS A 459 -35.57 -2.41 22.37
CA LYS A 459 -35.64 -2.42 23.84
C LYS A 459 -34.52 -1.60 24.49
N GLU A 460 -33.38 -1.53 23.82
CA GLU A 460 -32.21 -0.75 24.24
C GLU A 460 -32.26 0.72 23.73
N GLY A 461 -33.38 1.13 23.12
CA GLY A 461 -33.60 2.51 22.67
C GLY A 461 -32.99 2.84 21.29
N ILE A 462 -32.58 1.85 20.51
CA ILE A 462 -32.04 2.04 19.15
C ILE A 462 -33.15 1.74 18.13
N ASP A 463 -33.62 2.75 17.40
CA ASP A 463 -34.59 2.57 16.31
C ASP A 463 -33.88 2.07 15.05
N VAL A 464 -34.27 0.87 14.57
CA VAL A 464 -33.66 0.22 13.41
C VAL A 464 -34.71 -0.40 12.50
N GLU A 465 -34.39 -0.43 11.21
CA GLU A 465 -35.17 -1.09 10.15
C GLU A 465 -34.58 -2.48 9.86
N THR A 466 -35.40 -3.44 9.42
CA THR A 466 -34.85 -4.70 8.90
C THR A 466 -34.32 -4.54 7.48
N VAL A 467 -33.49 -5.49 7.03
CA VAL A 467 -33.06 -5.56 5.62
C VAL A 467 -34.25 -5.67 4.65
N ALA A 468 -35.37 -6.26 5.09
CA ALA A 468 -36.60 -6.32 4.29
C ALA A 468 -37.38 -5.01 4.29
N ASP A 469 -37.36 -4.25 5.40
CA ASP A 469 -38.10 -2.99 5.57
C ASP A 469 -37.58 -1.88 4.64
N VAL A 470 -36.29 -1.89 4.30
CA VAL A 470 -35.65 -0.81 3.50
C VAL A 470 -35.95 -0.90 1.99
N TYR A 471 -36.73 -1.89 1.54
CA TYR A 471 -37.17 -1.98 0.14
C TYR A 471 -37.91 -0.70 -0.29
N PRO A 472 -37.60 -0.08 -1.45
CA PRO A 472 -36.97 -0.65 -2.64
C PRO A 472 -35.44 -0.60 -2.70
N ILE A 473 -34.76 -0.17 -1.62
CA ILE A 473 -33.30 -0.18 -1.56
C ILE A 473 -32.84 -1.60 -1.21
N ARG A 474 -32.05 -2.21 -2.10
CA ARG A 474 -31.54 -3.56 -1.90
C ARG A 474 -30.18 -3.52 -1.22
N VAL A 475 -30.05 -4.20 -0.08
CA VAL A 475 -28.78 -4.34 0.65
C VAL A 475 -28.08 -5.61 0.17
N GLN A 476 -26.81 -5.49 -0.21
CA GLN A 476 -26.03 -6.59 -0.77
C GLN A 476 -24.61 -6.63 -0.16
N PRO A 477 -23.95 -7.79 -0.07
CA PRO A 477 -22.55 -7.87 0.35
C PRO A 477 -21.58 -7.20 -0.65
N ALA A 478 -20.49 -6.60 -0.17
CA ALA A 478 -19.47 -5.95 -1.01
C ALA A 478 -18.93 -6.83 -2.16
N ARG A 479 -18.79 -8.14 -1.95
CA ARG A 479 -18.34 -9.09 -3.00
C ARG A 479 -19.18 -9.04 -4.28
N ILE A 480 -20.47 -8.73 -4.16
CA ILE A 480 -21.37 -8.62 -5.31
C ILE A 480 -20.98 -7.42 -6.17
N LEU A 481 -20.61 -6.31 -5.54
CA LEU A 481 -20.12 -5.12 -6.25
C LEU A 481 -18.83 -5.42 -7.01
N SER A 482 -17.90 -6.19 -6.42
CA SER A 482 -16.69 -6.65 -7.10
C SER A 482 -16.99 -7.45 -8.38
N HIS A 483 -18.00 -8.34 -8.34
CA HIS A 483 -18.43 -9.09 -9.52
C HIS A 483 -19.10 -8.22 -10.59
N ILE A 484 -19.83 -7.17 -10.19
CA ILE A 484 -20.42 -6.20 -11.11
C ILE A 484 -19.31 -5.45 -11.85
N TYR A 485 -18.33 -4.88 -11.12
CA TYR A 485 -17.22 -4.15 -11.73
C TYR A 485 -16.30 -5.04 -12.57
N ALA A 486 -16.17 -6.34 -12.26
CA ALA A 486 -15.40 -7.28 -13.09
C ALA A 486 -15.95 -7.46 -14.53
N ARG A 487 -17.13 -6.90 -14.83
CA ARG A 487 -17.72 -6.85 -16.18
C ARG A 487 -17.36 -5.59 -16.96
N LEU A 488 -16.95 -4.53 -16.28
CA LEU A 488 -16.62 -3.25 -16.89
C LEU A 488 -15.42 -3.39 -17.85
N GLY A 489 -15.53 -2.80 -19.04
CA GLY A 489 -14.47 -2.84 -20.08
C GLY A 489 -14.33 -4.17 -20.82
N ARG A 490 -15.25 -5.13 -20.68
CA ARG A 490 -15.20 -6.38 -21.44
C ARG A 490 -15.44 -6.13 -22.93
N ASN A 491 -14.53 -6.59 -23.78
CA ASN A 491 -14.70 -6.53 -25.23
C ASN A 491 -14.20 -7.82 -25.89
N LYS A 492 -15.11 -8.56 -26.53
CA LYS A 492 -14.78 -9.83 -27.20
C LYS A 492 -14.05 -9.67 -28.51
N GLN A 493 -14.30 -8.59 -29.25
CA GLN A 493 -13.65 -8.36 -30.53
C GLN A 493 -12.15 -8.10 -30.36
N MET A 494 -11.78 -7.46 -29.24
CA MET A 494 -10.39 -7.18 -28.86
C MET A 494 -9.81 -8.14 -27.82
N CYS A 495 -10.48 -9.24 -27.49
CA CYS A 495 -10.03 -10.21 -26.48
C CYS A 495 -9.76 -9.61 -25.07
N LEU A 496 -10.44 -8.51 -24.71
CA LEU A 496 -10.30 -7.83 -23.42
C LEU A 496 -11.27 -8.41 -22.38
N THR A 497 -10.73 -8.86 -21.25
CA THR A 497 -11.52 -9.49 -20.17
C THR A 497 -12.21 -8.50 -19.21
N GLY A 498 -11.89 -7.20 -19.35
CA GLY A 498 -12.37 -6.14 -18.45
C GLY A 498 -11.57 -6.02 -17.16
N ARG A 499 -12.17 -5.45 -16.11
CA ARG A 499 -11.51 -5.30 -14.80
C ARG A 499 -11.22 -6.66 -14.17
N PRO A 500 -9.99 -6.94 -13.70
CA PRO A 500 -9.71 -8.09 -12.87
C PRO A 500 -10.58 -8.12 -11.61
N TYR A 501 -10.94 -9.31 -11.14
CA TYR A 501 -11.66 -9.43 -9.87
C TYR A 501 -10.75 -8.97 -8.72
N ARG A 502 -11.12 -7.85 -8.09
CA ARG A 502 -10.47 -7.26 -6.92
C ARG A 502 -11.54 -6.76 -5.97
N HIS A 503 -11.24 -6.78 -4.67
CA HIS A 503 -12.16 -6.30 -3.64
C HIS A 503 -12.49 -4.81 -3.83
N MET A 504 -13.65 -4.42 -3.31
CA MET A 504 -14.09 -3.03 -3.29
C MET A 504 -13.71 -2.44 -1.93
N GLY A 505 -13.01 -1.31 -1.94
CA GLY A 505 -12.64 -0.61 -0.72
C GLY A 505 -13.82 0.14 -0.09
N VAL A 506 -13.53 0.78 1.04
CA VAL A 506 -14.54 1.51 1.84
C VAL A 506 -15.14 2.71 1.09
N LEU A 507 -14.38 3.37 0.20
CA LEU A 507 -14.92 4.47 -0.59
C LEU A 507 -15.94 3.95 -1.61
N GLY A 508 -15.66 2.81 -2.23
CA GLY A 508 -16.56 2.12 -3.14
C GLY A 508 -17.83 1.61 -2.47
N THR A 509 -17.75 1.01 -1.28
CA THR A 509 -18.92 0.44 -0.59
C THR A 509 -19.83 1.50 0.06
N SER A 510 -19.28 2.67 0.41
CA SER A 510 -20.04 3.75 1.08
C SER A 510 -20.86 4.65 0.13
N LYS A 511 -21.27 4.11 -1.02
CA LYS A 511 -22.09 4.80 -2.05
C LYS A 511 -23.40 4.07 -2.28
N LEU A 512 -24.41 4.81 -2.71
CA LEU A 512 -25.64 4.22 -3.25
C LEU A 512 -25.52 4.04 -4.77
N TYR A 513 -25.79 2.83 -5.24
CA TYR A 513 -25.69 2.49 -6.65
C TYR A 513 -27.06 2.39 -7.29
N LYS A 514 -27.28 3.15 -8.35
CA LYS A 514 -28.44 2.97 -9.21
C LYS A 514 -28.09 1.99 -10.32
N ILE A 515 -28.80 0.88 -10.37
CA ILE A 515 -28.70 -0.12 -11.44
C ILE A 515 -30.10 -0.26 -12.01
N ARG A 516 -30.30 0.15 -13.28
CA ARG A 516 -31.62 0.22 -13.91
C ARG A 516 -32.60 1.07 -13.09
N LYS A 517 -33.68 0.45 -12.57
CA LYS A 517 -34.73 1.08 -11.75
C LYS A 517 -34.54 0.86 -10.25
N SER A 518 -33.56 0.06 -9.84
CA SER A 518 -33.33 -0.36 -8.46
C SER A 518 -32.14 0.41 -7.85
N ILE A 519 -32.21 0.68 -6.55
CA ILE A 519 -31.11 1.27 -5.78
C ILE A 519 -30.50 0.16 -4.93
N PHE A 520 -29.18 0.08 -4.95
CA PHE A 520 -28.39 -0.88 -4.19
C PHE A 520 -27.51 -0.13 -3.20
N THR A 521 -27.37 -0.69 -2.01
CA THR A 521 -26.33 -0.33 -1.03
C THR A 521 -25.52 -1.57 -0.72
N PHE A 522 -24.23 -1.40 -0.43
CA PHE A 522 -23.33 -2.52 -0.16
C PHE A 522 -22.79 -2.46 1.27
N THR A 523 -22.80 -3.59 1.95
CA THR A 523 -22.26 -3.68 3.31
C THR A 523 -20.73 -3.57 3.28
N PRO A 524 -20.09 -3.06 4.34
CA PRO A 524 -18.63 -3.09 4.46
C PRO A 524 -18.05 -4.49 4.25
N GLN A 525 -16.89 -4.55 3.60
CA GLN A 525 -16.22 -5.80 3.25
C GLN A 525 -15.91 -6.65 4.49
N PHE A 526 -15.44 -6.00 5.58
CA PHE A 526 -15.00 -6.68 6.80
C PHE A 526 -16.08 -7.44 7.57
N ILE A 527 -17.36 -7.30 7.21
CA ILE A 527 -18.48 -8.02 7.85
C ILE A 527 -18.68 -9.40 7.21
N ASP A 528 -18.07 -9.67 6.05
CA ASP A 528 -18.27 -10.91 5.30
C ASP A 528 -17.54 -12.11 5.95
N GLN A 529 -18.20 -12.74 6.94
CA GLN A 529 -17.69 -13.88 7.71
C GLN A 529 -17.30 -15.10 6.85
N GLN A 530 -17.79 -15.19 5.60
CA GLN A 530 -17.43 -16.28 4.69
C GLN A 530 -15.98 -16.17 4.21
N GLN A 531 -15.41 -14.96 4.16
CA GLN A 531 -14.04 -14.73 3.69
C GLN A 531 -13.01 -15.01 4.78
N PHE A 532 -13.18 -14.42 5.97
CA PHE A 532 -12.20 -14.52 7.05
C PHE A 532 -12.80 -14.27 8.45
N TYR A 533 -12.16 -14.77 9.51
CA TYR A 533 -12.76 -14.86 10.85
C TYR A 533 -12.59 -13.62 11.74
N LEU A 534 -11.93 -12.55 11.28
CA LEU A 534 -11.73 -11.32 12.09
C LEU A 534 -13.07 -10.73 12.56
N ALA A 535 -14.11 -10.87 11.74
CA ALA A 535 -15.48 -10.44 12.02
C ALA A 535 -16.21 -11.25 13.12
N LEU A 536 -15.60 -12.32 13.65
CA LEU A 536 -16.17 -13.09 14.77
C LEU A 536 -15.87 -12.44 16.13
N ASP A 537 -14.89 -11.55 16.19
CA ASP A 537 -14.58 -10.76 17.38
C ASP A 537 -15.28 -9.41 17.31
N ASN A 538 -16.33 -9.24 18.12
CA ASN A 538 -17.12 -8.01 18.18
C ASN A 538 -16.29 -6.76 18.45
N LYS A 539 -15.24 -6.84 19.29
CA LYS A 539 -14.36 -5.70 19.54
C LYS A 539 -13.56 -5.33 18.29
N MET A 540 -13.12 -6.33 17.53
CA MET A 540 -12.42 -6.12 16.27
C MET A 540 -13.34 -5.47 15.22
N ILE A 541 -14.63 -5.88 15.15
CA ILE A 541 -15.61 -5.25 14.24
C ILE A 541 -15.75 -3.75 14.53
N VAL A 542 -15.91 -3.37 15.80
CA VAL A 542 -16.01 -1.96 16.22
C VAL A 542 -14.73 -1.19 15.86
N GLU A 543 -13.56 -1.78 16.08
CA GLU A 543 -12.27 -1.20 15.71
C GLU A 543 -12.10 -1.01 14.18
N MET A 544 -12.54 -1.97 13.37
CA MET A 544 -12.52 -1.87 11.91
C MET A 544 -13.50 -0.79 11.44
N LEU A 545 -14.72 -0.76 11.99
CA LEU A 545 -15.70 0.29 11.69
C LEU A 545 -15.18 1.68 12.06
N ARG A 546 -14.56 1.84 13.24
CA ARG A 546 -13.94 3.11 13.67
C ARG A 546 -12.83 3.56 12.71
N THR A 547 -12.01 2.61 12.25
CA THR A 547 -10.95 2.87 11.27
C THR A 547 -11.53 3.35 9.94
N ASP A 548 -12.58 2.68 9.46
CA ASP A 548 -13.27 3.01 8.22
C ASP A 548 -13.99 4.36 8.29
N LEU A 549 -14.67 4.65 9.40
CA LEU A 549 -15.32 5.95 9.66
C LEU A 549 -14.32 7.09 9.66
N SER A 550 -13.19 6.94 10.37
CA SER A 550 -12.11 7.93 10.39
C SER A 550 -11.50 8.13 9.00
N TYR A 551 -11.33 7.04 8.25
CA TYR A 551 -10.85 7.08 6.87
C TYR A 551 -11.82 7.85 5.96
N LEU A 552 -13.13 7.60 6.05
CA LEU A 552 -14.15 8.34 5.29
C LEU A 552 -14.19 9.82 5.66
N CYS A 553 -14.17 10.15 6.95
CA CYS A 553 -14.17 11.55 7.40
C CYS A 553 -12.98 12.33 6.81
N SER A 554 -11.80 11.71 6.81
CA SER A 554 -10.56 12.38 6.36
C SER A 554 -10.37 12.34 4.85
N ARG A 555 -10.83 11.30 4.15
CA ARG A 555 -10.49 11.03 2.74
C ARG A 555 -11.68 11.08 1.76
N TRP A 556 -12.91 11.28 2.21
CA TRP A 556 -14.04 11.40 1.29
C TRP A 556 -13.99 12.74 0.54
N ARG A 557 -14.09 12.69 -0.78
CA ARG A 557 -13.92 13.86 -1.67
C ARG A 557 -14.98 13.97 -2.76
N MET A 558 -15.93 13.04 -2.78
CA MET A 558 -16.97 12.94 -3.79
C MET A 558 -18.18 13.80 -3.44
N THR A 559 -18.97 14.14 -4.45
CA THR A 559 -20.24 14.84 -4.27
C THR A 559 -21.26 13.93 -3.55
N GLY A 560 -21.87 14.47 -2.49
CA GLY A 560 -22.78 13.73 -1.60
C GLY A 560 -22.05 13.09 -0.42
N ARG A 561 -22.80 12.78 0.63
CA ARG A 561 -22.26 12.23 1.88
C ARG A 561 -21.96 10.73 1.74
N PRO A 562 -20.86 10.21 2.32
CA PRO A 562 -20.65 8.77 2.41
C PRO A 562 -21.72 8.14 3.28
N THR A 563 -22.27 7.01 2.85
CA THR A 563 -23.32 6.29 3.58
C THR A 563 -22.92 4.84 3.78
N ILE A 564 -22.68 4.45 5.03
CA ILE A 564 -22.41 3.07 5.42
C ILE A 564 -23.73 2.39 5.78
N THR A 565 -23.97 1.20 5.23
CA THR A 565 -25.06 0.31 5.65
C THR A 565 -24.51 -0.86 6.45
N PHE A 566 -24.82 -0.92 7.75
CA PHE A 566 -24.24 -1.87 8.69
C PHE A 566 -25.34 -2.79 9.27
N PRO A 567 -25.48 -4.04 8.78
CA PRO A 567 -26.41 -5.00 9.34
C PRO A 567 -25.86 -5.65 10.61
N ILE A 568 -26.68 -5.70 11.66
CA ILE A 568 -26.41 -6.41 12.91
C ILE A 568 -27.01 -7.81 12.81
N SER A 569 -26.15 -8.83 12.97
CA SER A 569 -26.51 -10.24 12.94
C SER A 569 -26.65 -10.85 14.34
N HIS A 570 -27.22 -12.06 14.41
CA HIS A 570 -27.39 -12.77 15.69
C HIS A 570 -26.05 -13.06 16.38
N THR A 571 -25.00 -13.36 15.60
CA THR A 571 -23.65 -13.66 16.13
C THR A 571 -23.02 -12.48 16.87
N MET A 572 -23.41 -11.25 16.52
CA MET A 572 -22.90 -10.04 17.16
C MET A 572 -23.50 -9.83 18.56
N LEU A 573 -24.75 -10.24 18.79
CA LEU A 573 -25.47 -9.99 20.04
C LEU A 573 -25.22 -11.03 21.15
N GLY A 574 -24.64 -12.20 20.83
CA GLY A 574 -24.16 -13.16 21.83
C GLY A 574 -25.25 -13.80 22.71
N ILE A 575 -26.43 -14.06 22.14
CA ILE A 575 -27.66 -14.39 22.89
C ILE A 575 -27.64 -15.78 23.56
N ASP A 576 -26.71 -16.66 23.19
CA ASP A 576 -26.72 -18.07 23.65
C ASP A 576 -25.95 -18.34 24.97
N THR A 577 -25.41 -17.31 25.66
CA THR A 577 -24.80 -17.50 26.99
C THR A 577 -25.37 -16.51 28.03
N PRO A 578 -26.03 -16.99 29.10
CA PRO A 578 -26.65 -16.14 30.14
C PRO A 578 -25.68 -15.25 30.92
N ALA A 579 -24.37 -15.37 30.70
CA ALA A 579 -23.30 -14.67 31.43
C ALA A 579 -22.50 -13.69 30.55
N SER A 580 -22.95 -13.40 29.33
CA SER A 580 -22.27 -12.47 28.41
C SER A 580 -23.30 -11.52 27.81
N GLN A 581 -23.61 -10.43 28.53
CA GLN A 581 -24.20 -9.26 27.88
C GLN A 581 -23.22 -8.86 26.76
N GLY A 582 -23.69 -8.92 25.51
CA GLY A 582 -22.83 -8.71 24.34
C GLY A 582 -22.11 -7.36 24.42
N VAL A 583 -20.88 -7.29 23.90
CA VAL A 583 -20.08 -6.05 23.82
C VAL A 583 -20.87 -4.89 23.19
N TRP A 584 -21.76 -5.19 22.23
CA TRP A 584 -22.66 -4.23 21.60
C TRP A 584 -23.74 -3.65 22.53
N LEU A 585 -24.11 -4.38 23.59
CA LEU A 585 -25.08 -3.97 24.62
C LEU A 585 -24.40 -3.28 25.81
N GLU A 586 -23.12 -3.57 26.09
CA GLU A 586 -22.33 -2.85 27.12
C GLU A 586 -21.74 -1.52 26.60
N GLN A 587 -21.51 -1.39 25.28
CA GLN A 587 -20.97 -0.18 24.64
C GLN A 587 -21.78 0.40 23.45
N PRO A 588 -23.13 0.44 23.46
CA PRO A 588 -23.91 1.13 22.42
C PRO A 588 -23.58 2.62 22.35
N TRP A 589 -23.15 3.19 23.48
CA TRP A 589 -22.72 4.58 23.60
C TRP A 589 -21.43 4.91 22.86
N GLU A 590 -20.56 3.96 22.44
CA GLU A 590 -19.33 4.31 21.69
C GLU A 590 -19.65 4.81 20.28
N ILE A 591 -20.73 4.33 19.67
CA ILE A 591 -21.23 4.85 18.38
C ILE A 591 -21.90 6.21 18.60
N THR A 592 -22.64 6.38 19.69
CA THR A 592 -23.27 7.65 20.09
C THR A 592 -22.24 8.71 20.51
N LEU A 593 -21.12 8.32 21.14
CA LEU A 593 -20.02 9.21 21.53
C LEU A 593 -19.17 9.67 20.33
N LEU A 594 -19.20 8.92 19.23
CA LEU A 594 -18.66 9.37 17.95
C LEU A 594 -19.52 10.47 17.30
N GLU A 595 -20.79 10.61 17.68
CA GLU A 595 -21.68 11.70 17.22
C GLU A 595 -21.32 13.04 17.90
N GLU A 596 -20.78 13.04 19.13
CA GLU A 596 -20.34 14.25 19.85
C GLU A 596 -19.12 14.92 19.18
N GLY A 597 -18.41 14.21 18.30
CA GLY A 597 -17.24 14.70 17.55
C GLY A 597 -17.54 15.44 16.23
N GLY A 598 -18.82 15.61 15.85
CA GLY A 598 -19.24 16.45 14.72
C GLY A 598 -19.07 15.87 13.30
N GLY A 599 -18.67 14.61 13.15
CA GLY A 599 -18.37 13.99 11.84
C GLY A 599 -19.26 12.82 11.42
N ILE A 600 -20.17 12.33 12.27
CA ILE A 600 -20.98 11.13 12.03
C ILE A 600 -22.46 11.41 12.32
N GLN A 601 -23.35 10.90 11.47
CA GLN A 601 -24.80 11.01 11.60
C GLN A 601 -25.44 9.63 11.43
N THR A 602 -26.19 9.17 12.44
CA THR A 602 -27.01 7.95 12.35
C THR A 602 -28.44 8.27 11.90
N GLY A 603 -29.11 7.33 11.23
CA GLY A 603 -30.46 7.54 10.70
C GLY A 603 -30.95 6.45 9.76
N LYS A 604 -32.19 6.61 9.27
CA LYS A 604 -32.83 5.65 8.35
C LYS A 604 -32.28 5.79 6.94
N LEU A 605 -32.22 4.67 6.22
CA LEU A 605 -31.65 4.68 4.87
C LEU A 605 -32.47 5.54 3.91
N SER A 606 -33.79 5.56 4.10
CA SER A 606 -34.74 6.38 3.34
C SER A 606 -34.53 7.89 3.53
N GLU A 607 -34.11 8.32 4.73
CA GLU A 607 -33.81 9.73 5.05
C GLU A 607 -32.53 10.19 4.35
N PHE A 608 -31.54 9.30 4.23
CA PHE A 608 -30.24 9.62 3.63
C PHE A 608 -30.24 9.68 2.10
N LEU A 609 -31.22 9.05 1.42
CA LEU A 609 -31.32 8.95 -0.05
C LEU A 609 -31.07 10.25 -0.83
N THR A 610 -31.44 11.40 -0.27
CA THR A 610 -31.32 12.72 -0.91
C THR A 610 -29.95 13.36 -0.72
N THR A 611 -29.25 13.00 0.35
CA THR A 611 -27.95 13.55 0.76
C THR A 611 -26.77 12.63 0.45
N SER A 612 -27.01 11.33 0.29
CA SER A 612 -25.99 10.32 0.00
C SER A 612 -25.33 10.55 -1.36
N CYS A 613 -24.07 10.14 -1.48
CA CYS A 613 -23.42 9.99 -2.77
C CYS A 613 -24.06 8.86 -3.59
N ARG A 614 -24.38 9.16 -4.85
CA ARG A 614 -25.09 8.24 -5.75
C ARG A 614 -24.33 8.07 -7.04
N THR A 615 -24.14 6.83 -7.47
CA THR A 615 -23.49 6.49 -8.73
C THR A 615 -24.42 5.64 -9.59
N HIS A 616 -24.56 5.96 -10.87
CA HIS A 616 -25.37 5.17 -11.82
C HIS A 616 -24.47 4.22 -12.62
N LEU A 617 -24.69 2.92 -12.51
CA LEU A 617 -23.91 1.89 -13.24
C LEU A 617 -24.56 1.58 -14.59
N SER A 618 -24.45 2.53 -15.52
CA SER A 618 -25.05 2.45 -16.85
C SER A 618 -24.60 1.27 -17.71
N PHE A 619 -23.39 0.75 -17.48
CA PHE A 619 -22.89 -0.40 -18.25
C PHE A 619 -23.64 -1.71 -17.95
N MET A 620 -24.50 -1.73 -16.93
CA MET A 620 -25.41 -2.85 -16.62
C MET A 620 -26.81 -2.68 -17.23
N ASP A 621 -27.08 -1.54 -17.87
CA ASP A 621 -28.34 -1.30 -18.59
C ASP A 621 -28.36 -2.12 -19.90
N PRO A 622 -29.53 -2.63 -20.34
CA PRO A 622 -29.61 -3.42 -21.56
C PRO A 622 -29.14 -2.60 -22.77
N GLY A 623 -28.22 -3.18 -23.56
CA GLY A 623 -27.75 -2.59 -24.80
C GLY A 623 -28.85 -2.51 -25.88
N PRO A 624 -28.57 -1.92 -27.06
CA PRO A 624 -29.55 -1.76 -28.14
C PRO A 624 -30.18 -3.07 -28.64
N GLU A 625 -29.56 -4.23 -28.38
CA GLU A 625 -30.10 -5.56 -28.72
C GLU A 625 -31.06 -6.17 -27.67
N GLY A 626 -31.32 -5.46 -26.56
CA GLY A 626 -32.34 -5.86 -25.57
C GLY A 626 -32.09 -7.17 -24.80
N LYS A 627 -30.91 -7.79 -24.93
CA LYS A 627 -30.54 -9.02 -24.21
C LYS A 627 -29.16 -8.90 -23.58
N VAL A 628 -29.08 -9.01 -22.25
CA VAL A 628 -27.81 -9.06 -21.51
C VAL A 628 -27.14 -10.44 -21.65
N PHE A 629 -27.93 -11.48 -21.95
CA PHE A 629 -27.52 -12.88 -21.89
C PHE A 629 -27.61 -13.68 -23.21
N ALA A 630 -27.64 -13.02 -24.38
CA ALA A 630 -27.73 -13.75 -25.65
C ALA A 630 -26.38 -14.40 -26.05
N LYS A 631 -26.33 -15.73 -25.88
CA LYS A 631 -25.53 -16.75 -26.62
C LYS A 631 -23.99 -16.66 -26.65
N SER A 632 -23.35 -15.61 -26.15
CA SER A 632 -21.91 -15.42 -26.37
C SER A 632 -21.02 -15.70 -25.14
N TYR A 633 -21.57 -16.07 -23.98
CA TYR A 633 -20.84 -16.12 -22.70
C TYR A 633 -20.82 -17.53 -22.07
N ARG A 634 -20.24 -18.52 -22.77
CA ARG A 634 -19.66 -19.67 -22.04
C ARG A 634 -18.42 -19.15 -21.32
N LEU A 635 -18.49 -19.05 -20.00
CA LEU A 635 -17.34 -18.80 -19.14
C LEU A 635 -16.22 -19.78 -19.50
N SER A 636 -14.97 -19.31 -19.50
CA SER A 636 -13.79 -20.15 -19.55
C SER A 636 -13.76 -21.03 -18.29
N SER A 637 -14.26 -22.25 -18.44
CA SER A 637 -14.28 -23.32 -17.45
C SER A 637 -12.88 -23.83 -17.15
N HIS A 638 -12.32 -23.49 -15.99
CA HIS A 638 -11.32 -24.35 -15.34
C HIS A 638 -11.59 -24.63 -13.86
N SER A 639 -12.74 -24.22 -13.31
CA SER A 639 -13.11 -24.58 -11.93
C SER A 639 -14.60 -24.90 -11.70
N PHE A 640 -15.42 -24.98 -12.75
CA PHE A 640 -16.85 -25.26 -12.61
C PHE A 640 -17.37 -26.09 -13.80
N GLU A 641 -16.94 -27.34 -13.90
CA GLU A 641 -17.55 -28.32 -14.81
C GLU A 641 -18.59 -29.16 -14.07
N LYS A 642 -19.82 -28.65 -14.07
CA LYS A 642 -21.08 -29.41 -14.05
C LYS A 642 -22.17 -28.35 -13.95
N LEU A 643 -22.95 -28.15 -15.01
CA LEU A 643 -24.35 -27.73 -14.92
C LEU A 643 -24.96 -27.79 -16.33
N ASP A 644 -26.12 -28.44 -16.42
CA ASP A 644 -26.82 -28.80 -17.64
C ASP A 644 -27.63 -27.60 -18.17
N ALA A 645 -27.52 -27.32 -19.47
CA ALA A 645 -27.94 -26.05 -20.08
C ALA A 645 -29.44 -25.98 -20.45
N LYS A 646 -30.29 -26.85 -19.88
CA LYS A 646 -31.67 -27.07 -20.39
C LYS A 646 -32.82 -26.50 -19.55
N GLU A 647 -32.59 -25.91 -18.39
CA GLU A 647 -33.67 -25.36 -17.54
C GLU A 647 -33.91 -23.84 -17.69
N TRP A 648 -33.25 -23.16 -18.62
CA TRP A 648 -33.29 -21.69 -18.78
C TRP A 648 -34.50 -21.12 -19.52
N LEU A 649 -35.61 -21.85 -19.61
CA LEU A 649 -36.75 -21.50 -20.45
C LEU A 649 -38.09 -21.60 -19.73
N HIS A 650 -38.27 -20.97 -18.56
CA HIS A 650 -39.62 -20.63 -18.11
C HIS A 650 -39.72 -19.34 -17.26
N GLU A 651 -40.64 -18.49 -17.73
CA GLU A 651 -41.42 -17.41 -17.09
C GLU A 651 -40.80 -16.03 -16.81
N ASP A 652 -41.36 -15.04 -17.54
CA ASP A 652 -41.25 -13.59 -17.38
C ASP A 652 -41.59 -13.15 -15.95
N THR A 653 -40.58 -12.97 -15.11
CA THR A 653 -40.68 -12.20 -13.87
C THR A 653 -39.58 -11.13 -13.82
N ASP A 654 -39.99 -9.92 -13.46
CA ASP A 654 -39.20 -8.69 -13.52
C ASP A 654 -37.84 -8.81 -12.79
N ASP A 655 -36.78 -8.52 -13.56
CA ASP A 655 -35.38 -8.27 -13.19
C ASP A 655 -34.40 -9.47 -13.20
N GLU A 656 -34.01 -9.91 -14.40
CA GLU A 656 -32.91 -10.86 -14.67
C GLU A 656 -31.61 -10.55 -13.88
N VAL A 657 -31.33 -9.27 -13.60
CA VAL A 657 -30.15 -8.86 -12.82
C VAL A 657 -30.33 -9.22 -11.36
N ALA A 658 -31.52 -9.01 -10.78
CA ALA A 658 -31.83 -9.43 -9.42
C ALA A 658 -31.66 -10.95 -9.25
N GLN A 659 -32.22 -11.74 -10.17
CA GLN A 659 -32.10 -13.20 -10.14
C GLN A 659 -30.63 -13.65 -10.28
N TYR A 660 -29.85 -13.00 -11.16
CA TYR A 660 -28.42 -13.26 -11.28
C TYR A 660 -27.66 -12.96 -9.98
N LEU A 661 -27.97 -11.84 -9.32
CA LEU A 661 -27.35 -11.45 -8.05
C LEU A 661 -27.77 -12.40 -6.91
N ASP A 662 -29.03 -12.80 -6.84
CA ASP A 662 -29.53 -13.74 -5.84
C ASP A 662 -28.93 -15.14 -6.03
N HIS A 663 -28.72 -15.58 -7.28
CA HIS A 663 -27.99 -16.82 -7.57
C HIS A 663 -26.53 -16.76 -7.10
N LEU A 664 -25.84 -15.62 -7.23
CA LEU A 664 -24.48 -15.45 -6.68
C LEU A 664 -24.46 -15.59 -5.15
N LEU A 665 -25.55 -15.26 -4.45
CA LEU A 665 -25.67 -15.42 -3.00
C LEU A 665 -25.97 -16.87 -2.60
N GLN A 666 -26.91 -17.53 -3.28
CA GLN A 666 -27.43 -18.86 -2.89
C GLN A 666 -26.37 -19.98 -2.96
N HIS A 667 -25.39 -19.89 -3.86
CA HIS A 667 -24.33 -20.90 -4.00
C HIS A 667 -23.22 -20.85 -2.93
N THR A 668 -23.41 -20.10 -1.84
CA THR A 668 -22.36 -19.83 -0.83
C THR A 668 -22.68 -20.25 0.60
N THR A 669 -23.90 -20.73 0.90
CA THR A 669 -24.25 -21.20 2.25
C THR A 669 -23.80 -22.66 2.47
N PRO A 670 -22.98 -22.95 3.51
CA PRO A 670 -22.54 -24.32 3.82
C PRO A 670 -23.71 -25.22 4.18
N GLN A 671 -23.72 -26.45 3.67
CA GLN A 671 -24.66 -27.49 4.10
C GLN A 671 -24.13 -28.21 5.34
N SER A 672 -24.99 -28.52 6.30
CA SER A 672 -24.61 -29.23 7.54
C SER A 672 -24.50 -30.72 7.29
N ASN A 673 -23.28 -31.26 7.33
CA ASN A 673 -22.98 -32.67 7.07
C ASN A 673 -22.19 -33.35 8.21
N LEU A 674 -21.56 -32.62 9.12
CA LEU A 674 -20.83 -33.19 10.26
C LEU A 674 -21.80 -33.60 11.40
N PRO A 675 -21.55 -34.70 12.12
CA PRO A 675 -22.35 -35.07 13.28
C PRO A 675 -22.18 -34.04 14.43
N PRO A 676 -23.22 -33.81 15.26
CA PRO A 676 -23.09 -33.01 16.48
C PRO A 676 -22.22 -33.74 17.51
N THR A 677 -21.34 -33.02 18.21
CA THR A 677 -20.54 -33.59 19.30
C THR A 677 -21.45 -34.13 20.40
N THR A 678 -21.46 -35.44 20.62
CA THR A 678 -22.29 -36.10 21.65
C THR A 678 -21.82 -35.71 23.05
N GLN A 679 -22.52 -34.76 23.69
CA GLN A 679 -22.49 -34.63 25.15
C GLN A 679 -23.29 -35.78 25.77
N GLN A 680 -22.62 -36.88 26.13
CA GLN A 680 -23.12 -37.79 27.15
C GLN A 680 -22.22 -37.70 28.37
N GLY A 681 -22.81 -37.24 29.48
CA GLY A 681 -22.17 -37.19 30.78
C GLY A 681 -21.60 -38.56 31.17
N GLY A 682 -20.32 -38.55 31.55
CA GLY A 682 -19.59 -39.74 31.97
C GLY A 682 -18.34 -39.37 32.75
N LEU A 683 -18.50 -39.15 34.05
CA LEU A 683 -17.43 -39.10 35.03
C LEU A 683 -16.65 -40.43 35.03
N SER A 684 -15.57 -40.54 34.24
CA SER A 684 -14.47 -41.48 34.54
C SER A 684 -13.26 -41.32 33.60
N ARG A 685 -12.08 -41.18 34.24
CA ARG A 685 -10.70 -41.32 33.73
C ARG A 685 -10.07 -40.11 33.03
N PHE A 686 -9.48 -39.20 33.79
CA PHE A 686 -8.03 -39.24 34.13
C PHE A 686 -7.65 -38.08 35.04
N ARG A 687 -7.38 -38.39 36.31
CA ARG A 687 -6.39 -37.67 37.11
C ARG A 687 -5.02 -38.01 36.56
N ALA A 688 -4.28 -37.00 36.11
CA ALA A 688 -2.82 -37.04 36.04
C ALA A 688 -2.24 -35.62 36.15
N ALA A 689 -2.66 -34.90 37.21
CA ALA A 689 -1.73 -34.01 37.87
C ALA A 689 -0.78 -34.88 38.72
N VAL A 690 0.50 -34.47 38.83
CA VAL A 690 1.55 -35.02 39.72
C VAL A 690 2.52 -36.07 39.13
N HIS A 691 2.92 -36.00 37.86
CA HIS A 691 4.23 -36.55 37.47
C HIS A 691 4.89 -35.75 36.35
N THR A 692 5.65 -34.71 36.71
CA THR A 692 6.84 -34.25 35.95
C THR A 692 7.76 -33.36 36.80
N THR A 693 7.85 -33.62 38.11
CA THR A 693 8.79 -32.93 39.01
C THR A 693 9.99 -33.80 39.39
N ARG A 694 10.13 -35.01 38.80
CA ARG A 694 11.23 -35.93 39.14
C ARG A 694 12.28 -36.11 38.04
N ASP A 695 11.95 -35.82 36.78
CA ASP A 695 12.91 -35.94 35.67
C ASP A 695 13.61 -34.62 35.31
N LEU A 696 13.13 -33.48 35.83
CA LEU A 696 13.78 -32.18 35.64
C LEU A 696 15.09 -32.03 36.46
N MET A 697 15.32 -32.89 37.45
CA MET A 697 16.55 -32.88 38.28
C MET A 697 17.69 -33.76 37.73
N SER A 698 17.49 -34.45 36.60
CA SER A 698 18.51 -35.32 35.98
C SER A 698 19.32 -34.63 34.86
N LEU A 699 18.75 -33.61 34.21
CA LEU A 699 19.45 -32.84 33.16
C LEU A 699 20.27 -31.66 33.70
N ALA A 700 19.91 -31.11 34.86
CA ALA A 700 20.63 -30.01 35.49
C ALA A 700 21.96 -30.45 36.15
N SER A 701 22.10 -31.72 36.55
CA SER A 701 23.35 -32.26 37.09
C SER A 701 24.36 -32.60 35.99
N LYS A 702 23.90 -33.15 34.85
CA LYS A 702 24.77 -33.52 33.71
C LYS A 702 25.32 -32.32 32.92
N ALA A 703 24.69 -31.16 33.00
CA ALA A 703 25.19 -29.94 32.36
C ALA A 703 26.33 -29.26 33.15
N LYS A 704 26.48 -29.57 34.45
CA LYS A 704 27.58 -29.05 35.30
C LYS A 704 28.91 -29.77 35.08
N ASP A 705 28.89 -31.03 34.65
CA ASP A 705 30.08 -31.87 34.47
C ASP A 705 30.84 -31.62 33.16
N LEU A 706 30.31 -30.79 32.24
CA LEU A 706 30.89 -30.58 30.91
C LEU A 706 31.57 -29.22 30.68
N HIS A 707 31.62 -28.32 31.67
CA HIS A 707 32.38 -27.05 31.62
C HIS A 707 32.30 -26.27 30.27
N ILE A 708 31.10 -26.16 29.69
CA ILE A 708 30.87 -25.31 28.51
C ILE A 708 30.33 -23.95 28.98
N GLN A 709 31.12 -22.89 28.79
CA GLN A 709 30.68 -21.50 28.99
C GLN A 709 29.72 -21.08 27.86
N ASN A 710 28.63 -20.37 28.21
CA ASN A 710 27.70 -19.67 27.30
C ASN A 710 26.78 -20.50 26.39
N VAL A 711 25.98 -21.38 26.97
CA VAL A 711 24.87 -22.08 26.28
C VAL A 711 23.60 -21.22 26.12
N GLY A 712 23.54 -20.04 26.75
CA GLY A 712 22.40 -19.10 26.64
C GLY A 712 22.41 -18.17 25.42
N MET A 713 23.40 -18.26 24.53
CA MET A 713 23.65 -17.28 23.46
C MET A 713 23.01 -17.59 22.10
N TYR A 714 22.37 -18.75 21.95
CA TYR A 714 21.58 -19.10 20.77
C TYR A 714 20.24 -19.65 21.24
N VAL A 715 19.20 -18.82 21.24
CA VAL A 715 17.83 -19.28 21.50
C VAL A 715 17.45 -20.23 20.35
N PRO A 716 17.19 -21.52 20.59
CA PRO A 716 16.84 -22.44 19.52
C PRO A 716 15.43 -22.15 18.98
N SER A 717 15.23 -22.43 17.70
CA SER A 717 14.00 -22.43 16.89
C SER A 717 12.80 -23.23 17.45
N LYS A 718 12.83 -23.64 18.72
CA LYS A 718 11.78 -24.41 19.40
C LYS A 718 10.55 -23.60 19.79
N ILE A 719 10.54 -22.27 19.58
CA ILE A 719 9.37 -21.41 19.88
C ILE A 719 8.18 -21.79 18.98
N PHE A 720 8.42 -22.08 17.69
CA PHE A 720 7.35 -22.37 16.72
C PHE A 720 7.14 -23.87 16.42
N GLN A 721 8.09 -24.74 16.77
CA GLN A 721 7.93 -26.20 16.64
C GLN A 721 7.12 -26.83 17.78
N ALA A 722 6.98 -26.15 18.92
CA ALA A 722 6.41 -26.74 20.14
C ALA A 722 4.91 -26.46 20.35
N SER A 723 4.25 -25.66 19.49
CA SER A 723 2.79 -25.48 19.54
C SER A 723 2.02 -26.69 19.01
N GLN A 724 2.73 -27.67 18.44
CA GLN A 724 2.26 -29.05 18.42
C GLN A 724 2.74 -29.69 19.72
N GLN A 725 1.80 -30.04 20.61
CA GLN A 725 2.03 -31.18 21.49
C GLN A 725 2.20 -32.41 20.59
N SER A 726 3.40 -32.61 20.07
CA SER A 726 3.85 -33.92 19.64
C SER A 726 3.72 -34.82 20.87
N VAL A 727 2.84 -35.81 20.73
CA VAL A 727 2.76 -37.05 21.51
C VAL A 727 4.06 -37.32 22.29
N LYS A 728 4.06 -37.11 23.60
CA LYS A 728 5.20 -37.42 24.48
C LYS A 728 5.34 -38.94 24.62
N LEU A 729 6.33 -39.57 23.97
CA LEU A 729 6.84 -40.89 24.38
C LEU A 729 8.38 -40.95 24.19
N LEU A 730 9.13 -40.91 25.31
CA LEU A 730 10.59 -41.16 25.40
C LEU A 730 10.85 -42.69 25.28
N SER A 731 11.95 -43.25 24.75
CA SER A 731 13.38 -43.02 25.05
C SER A 731 14.34 -43.67 24.02
N SER A 732 15.47 -43.00 23.72
CA SER A 732 16.69 -43.42 22.96
C SER A 732 17.41 -44.66 23.59
N PRO A 733 18.24 -45.52 22.89
CA PRO A 733 19.35 -45.07 22.02
C PRO A 733 19.88 -45.91 20.81
N HIS A 734 20.65 -45.19 19.97
CA HIS A 734 21.79 -45.58 19.10
C HIS A 734 21.64 -45.65 17.54
N GLN A 735 22.32 -44.68 16.90
CA GLN A 735 23.14 -44.66 15.65
C GLN A 735 22.89 -45.65 14.48
N HIS A 736 22.66 -45.14 13.26
CA HIS A 736 23.65 -45.02 12.15
C HIS A 736 23.00 -44.63 10.79
N ASP A 737 23.67 -43.72 10.08
CA ASP A 737 23.89 -43.50 8.63
C ASP A 737 22.78 -43.42 7.54
N LEU A 738 22.80 -42.25 6.87
CA LEU A 738 22.82 -41.96 5.41
C LEU A 738 21.99 -42.84 4.44
N ASP A 739 20.91 -42.32 3.86
CA ASP A 739 20.86 -41.74 2.49
C ASP A 739 19.43 -41.33 2.08
N GLY A 740 19.32 -40.46 1.08
CA GLY A 740 18.09 -39.76 0.70
C GLY A 740 16.90 -40.62 0.25
N LYS A 741 15.71 -40.29 0.79
CA LYS A 741 14.36 -40.38 0.18
C LYS A 741 13.35 -39.72 1.12
N SER A 742 12.53 -38.82 0.58
CA SER A 742 11.44 -38.12 1.28
C SER A 742 10.27 -39.06 1.62
N HIS A 743 10.49 -40.01 2.53
CA HIS A 743 9.47 -40.90 3.09
C HIS A 743 9.80 -41.22 4.56
N THR A 744 9.71 -40.23 5.46
CA THR A 744 9.92 -40.46 6.91
C THR A 744 9.23 -39.39 7.77
N LEU A 745 7.94 -39.13 7.52
CA LEU A 745 7.08 -38.35 8.46
C LEU A 745 5.85 -39.12 8.97
N TYR A 746 5.67 -40.39 8.59
CA TYR A 746 4.50 -41.20 8.97
C TYR A 746 4.82 -42.47 9.78
N ALA A 747 6.03 -42.61 10.32
CA ALA A 747 6.47 -43.88 10.91
C ALA A 747 5.99 -44.14 12.35
N GLU A 748 5.35 -43.19 13.05
CA GLU A 748 4.92 -43.40 14.45
C GLU A 748 3.54 -42.79 14.79
N MET A 749 2.57 -42.92 13.88
CA MET A 749 1.15 -42.82 14.24
C MET A 749 0.50 -44.19 14.08
N ASN A 750 -0.21 -44.68 15.10
CA ASN A 750 -1.10 -45.85 14.98
C ASN A 750 -2.33 -45.48 14.13
N LEU A 751 -2.11 -45.12 12.86
CA LEU A 751 -3.15 -44.85 11.88
C LEU A 751 -3.78 -46.19 11.46
N PRO A 752 -5.12 -46.25 11.27
CA PRO A 752 -5.74 -47.45 10.74
C PRO A 752 -5.16 -47.75 9.35
N ARG A 753 -4.78 -49.00 9.11
CA ARG A 753 -4.18 -49.44 7.85
C ARG A 753 -5.10 -50.40 7.13
N ASP A 754 -5.15 -50.28 5.80
CA ASP A 754 -5.87 -51.21 4.94
C ASP A 754 -5.06 -52.51 4.73
N GLU A 755 -5.65 -53.46 4.00
CA GLU A 755 -5.03 -54.77 3.70
C GLU A 755 -3.71 -54.64 2.92
N ASP A 756 -3.47 -53.49 2.26
CA ASP A 756 -2.25 -53.17 1.50
C ASP A 756 -1.19 -52.40 2.35
N GLY A 757 -1.48 -52.14 3.62
CA GLY A 757 -0.58 -51.44 4.55
C GLY A 757 -0.56 -49.91 4.43
N ASN A 758 -1.45 -49.33 3.61
CA ASN A 758 -1.66 -47.89 3.46
C ASN A 758 -2.65 -47.37 4.50
N VAL A 759 -2.74 -46.05 4.70
CA VAL A 759 -3.69 -45.44 5.64
C VAL A 759 -5.14 -45.65 5.16
N ASP A 760 -5.94 -46.36 5.95
CA ASP A 760 -7.35 -46.62 5.67
C ASP A 760 -8.18 -45.34 5.85
N CYS A 761 -8.45 -44.68 4.72
CA CYS A 761 -9.22 -43.45 4.67
C CYS A 761 -10.70 -43.66 5.03
N LYS A 762 -11.26 -44.87 4.83
CA LYS A 762 -12.64 -45.19 5.25
C LYS A 762 -12.73 -45.33 6.76
N ALA A 763 -11.71 -45.91 7.40
CA ALA A 763 -11.61 -45.94 8.85
C ALA A 763 -11.47 -44.53 9.44
N LEU A 764 -10.69 -43.62 8.82
CA LEU A 764 -10.60 -42.22 9.25
C LEU A 764 -11.94 -41.49 9.13
N VAL A 765 -12.71 -41.70 8.05
CA VAL A 765 -14.07 -41.14 7.90
C VAL A 765 -15.02 -41.72 8.96
N ASN A 766 -14.90 -43.01 9.32
CA ASN A 766 -15.67 -43.58 10.42
C ASN A 766 -15.26 -43.00 11.79
N GLN A 767 -13.99 -42.63 11.99
CA GLN A 767 -13.54 -41.97 13.20
C GLN A 767 -14.13 -40.56 13.35
N LEU A 768 -14.34 -39.81 12.26
CA LEU A 768 -15.05 -38.52 12.30
C LEU A 768 -16.45 -38.62 12.93
N ARG A 769 -17.11 -39.78 12.84
CA ARG A 769 -18.43 -40.02 13.46
C ARG A 769 -18.38 -40.18 14.97
N ILE A 770 -17.21 -40.49 15.53
CA ILE A 770 -17.03 -40.90 16.93
C ILE A 770 -16.18 -39.86 17.70
N CYS A 771 -15.57 -38.89 17.01
CA CYS A 771 -14.69 -37.89 17.61
C CYS A 771 -15.41 -36.97 18.62
N PRO A 772 -14.92 -36.88 19.87
CA PRO A 772 -15.50 -36.03 20.92
C PRO A 772 -15.12 -34.55 20.81
N THR A 773 -14.02 -34.19 20.13
CA THR A 773 -13.50 -32.80 20.12
C THR A 773 -13.36 -32.22 18.70
N LEU A 774 -13.55 -30.90 18.58
CA LEU A 774 -13.35 -30.17 17.31
C LEU A 774 -11.89 -30.22 16.83
N GLN A 775 -10.93 -30.29 17.75
CA GLN A 775 -9.50 -30.43 17.44
C GLN A 775 -9.21 -31.76 16.73
N GLU A 776 -9.74 -32.88 17.25
CA GLU A 776 -9.57 -34.19 16.62
C GLU A 776 -10.24 -34.27 15.24
N GLN A 777 -11.42 -33.64 15.09
CA GLN A 777 -12.08 -33.52 13.78
C GLN A 777 -11.20 -32.75 12.78
N ALA A 778 -10.58 -31.64 13.21
CA ALA A 778 -9.67 -30.87 12.37
C ALA A 778 -8.43 -31.68 11.96
N ASP A 779 -7.84 -32.44 12.89
CA ASP A 779 -6.65 -33.25 12.63
C ASP A 779 -6.94 -34.39 11.65
N ILE A 780 -8.09 -35.07 11.77
CA ILE A 780 -8.50 -36.11 10.83
C ILE A 780 -8.78 -35.51 9.44
N LEU A 781 -9.51 -34.40 9.37
CA LEU A 781 -9.79 -33.72 8.10
C LEU A 781 -8.50 -33.20 7.44
N TYR A 782 -7.52 -32.74 8.23
CA TYR A 782 -6.21 -32.35 7.73
C TYR A 782 -5.45 -33.55 7.13
N LEU A 783 -5.47 -34.70 7.79
CA LEU A 783 -4.88 -35.93 7.25
C LEU A 783 -5.55 -36.35 5.94
N LEU A 784 -6.89 -36.33 5.88
CA LEU A 784 -7.65 -36.64 4.66
C LEU A 784 -7.33 -35.64 3.53
N HIS A 785 -7.20 -34.36 3.87
CA HIS A 785 -6.81 -33.31 2.93
C HIS A 785 -5.44 -33.57 2.31
N ILE A 786 -4.43 -33.95 3.12
CA ILE A 786 -3.09 -34.27 2.61
C ILE A 786 -3.09 -35.55 1.78
N LEU A 787 -3.80 -36.59 2.21
CA LEU A 787 -3.75 -37.91 1.59
C LEU A 787 -4.57 -38.02 0.29
N LYS A 788 -5.73 -37.37 0.22
CA LYS A 788 -6.68 -37.50 -0.90
C LYS A 788 -7.00 -36.20 -1.63
N GLY A 789 -6.65 -35.05 -1.05
CA GLY A 789 -6.95 -33.73 -1.59
C GLY A 789 -8.30 -33.17 -1.13
N PRO A 790 -8.54 -31.85 -1.34
CA PRO A 790 -9.72 -31.14 -0.84
C PRO A 790 -11.04 -31.56 -1.49
N GLU A 791 -11.01 -31.93 -2.77
CA GLU A 791 -12.22 -32.28 -3.57
C GLU A 791 -12.59 -33.77 -3.46
N TRP A 792 -11.92 -34.52 -2.57
CA TRP A 792 -12.23 -35.92 -2.35
C TRP A 792 -13.54 -36.07 -1.58
N HIS A 793 -14.46 -36.88 -2.11
CA HIS A 793 -15.78 -37.12 -1.51
C HIS A 793 -15.67 -38.19 -0.44
N THR A 794 -16.15 -37.88 0.76
CA THR A 794 -15.99 -38.74 1.95
C THR A 794 -17.00 -39.89 2.03
N GLY A 795 -18.08 -39.84 1.25
CA GLY A 795 -19.18 -40.82 1.34
C GLY A 795 -19.94 -40.74 2.66
N LEU A 796 -19.80 -39.63 3.39
CA LEU A 796 -20.48 -39.40 4.66
C LEU A 796 -21.94 -39.05 4.39
N ASP A 797 -22.85 -39.92 4.85
CA ASP A 797 -24.31 -39.75 4.87
C ASP A 797 -25.04 -39.56 3.51
N SER A 798 -24.32 -39.55 2.38
CA SER A 798 -24.87 -39.60 1.01
C SER A 798 -23.85 -40.14 -0.02
N GLU A 799 -24.32 -40.46 -1.24
CA GLU A 799 -23.49 -40.93 -2.37
C GLU A 799 -23.76 -40.04 -3.61
N PRO A 800 -22.77 -39.24 -4.08
CA PRO A 800 -21.45 -39.03 -3.49
C PRO A 800 -21.53 -38.06 -2.28
N GLY A 801 -21.00 -38.47 -1.13
CA GLY A 801 -21.03 -37.67 0.11
C GLY A 801 -20.20 -36.39 0.06
N PRO A 802 -20.22 -35.55 1.12
CA PRO A 802 -19.56 -34.25 1.14
C PRO A 802 -18.05 -34.37 0.93
N THR A 803 -17.47 -33.37 0.30
CA THR A 803 -16.03 -33.25 0.10
C THR A 803 -15.30 -32.90 1.40
N VAL A 804 -14.01 -33.23 1.48
CA VAL A 804 -13.15 -32.82 2.61
C VAL A 804 -13.18 -31.30 2.81
N LYS A 805 -13.23 -30.52 1.72
CA LYS A 805 -13.34 -29.05 1.74
C LYS A 805 -14.66 -28.56 2.33
N GLU A 806 -15.79 -29.18 1.98
CA GLU A 806 -17.10 -28.85 2.55
C GLU A 806 -17.13 -29.14 4.05
N LEU A 807 -16.60 -30.30 4.49
CA LEU A 807 -16.51 -30.65 5.91
C LEU A 807 -15.58 -29.70 6.69
N LEU A 808 -14.42 -29.32 6.13
CA LEU A 808 -13.53 -28.33 6.74
C LEU A 808 -14.19 -26.95 6.82
N THR A 809 -14.98 -26.56 5.81
CA THR A 809 -15.72 -25.29 5.80
C THR A 809 -16.83 -25.28 6.86
N GLU A 810 -17.52 -26.40 7.03
CA GLU A 810 -18.48 -26.56 8.11
C GLU A 810 -17.80 -26.52 9.49
N LEU A 811 -16.68 -27.22 9.66
CA LEU A 811 -15.90 -27.19 10.91
C LEU A 811 -15.40 -25.78 11.23
N TYR A 812 -14.96 -25.03 10.23
CA TYR A 812 -14.57 -23.62 10.37
C TYR A 812 -15.70 -22.77 10.98
N VAL A 813 -16.94 -22.94 10.52
CA VAL A 813 -18.11 -22.23 11.07
C VAL A 813 -18.34 -22.60 12.53
N ARG A 814 -18.36 -23.90 12.87
CA ARG A 814 -18.57 -24.39 14.25
C ARG A 814 -17.47 -23.94 15.23
N VAL A 815 -16.22 -23.95 14.79
CA VAL A 815 -15.07 -23.46 15.58
C VAL A 815 -15.18 -21.94 15.78
N GLY A 816 -15.72 -21.23 14.79
CA GLY A 816 -16.03 -19.80 14.89
C GLY A 816 -17.10 -19.48 15.95
N GLU A 817 -18.18 -20.27 15.99
CA GLU A 817 -19.24 -20.13 17.01
C GLU A 817 -18.70 -20.31 18.44
N THR A 818 -17.79 -21.28 18.62
CA THR A 818 -17.14 -21.54 19.92
C THR A 818 -15.93 -20.63 20.20
N ARG A 819 -15.54 -19.76 19.25
CA ARG A 819 -14.44 -18.78 19.34
C ARG A 819 -13.10 -19.39 19.79
N GLN A 820 -12.79 -20.61 19.32
CA GLN A 820 -11.48 -21.25 19.57
C GLN A 820 -10.42 -20.68 18.62
N TRP A 821 -9.78 -19.56 19.00
CA TRP A 821 -8.93 -18.75 18.12
C TRP A 821 -7.70 -19.47 17.55
N ALA A 822 -7.05 -20.35 18.33
CA ALA A 822 -5.92 -21.11 17.79
C ALA A 822 -6.37 -22.13 16.72
N LEU A 823 -7.52 -22.77 16.94
CA LEU A 823 -8.07 -23.78 16.03
C LEU A 823 -8.63 -23.15 14.76
N ILE A 824 -9.29 -21.99 14.84
CA ILE A 824 -9.79 -21.29 13.64
C ILE A 824 -8.65 -20.78 12.76
N ARG A 825 -7.54 -20.30 13.36
CA ARG A 825 -6.30 -19.96 12.63
C ARG A 825 -5.75 -21.17 11.88
N TYR A 826 -5.71 -22.33 12.54
CA TYR A 826 -5.24 -23.57 11.94
C TYR A 826 -6.11 -24.01 10.77
N ILE A 827 -7.44 -24.09 10.95
CA ILE A 827 -8.38 -24.47 9.88
C ILE A 827 -8.37 -23.47 8.73
N SER A 828 -8.23 -22.17 9.02
CA SER A 828 -8.09 -21.12 7.99
C SER A 828 -6.88 -21.35 7.11
N GLY A 829 -5.75 -21.77 7.70
CA GLY A 829 -4.55 -22.14 6.98
C GLY A 829 -4.74 -23.38 6.10
N ILE A 830 -5.44 -24.42 6.59
CA ILE A 830 -5.78 -25.62 5.79
C ILE A 830 -6.64 -25.26 4.58
N LEU A 831 -7.68 -24.45 4.80
CA LEU A 831 -8.60 -23.99 3.75
C LEU A 831 -7.99 -22.93 2.82
N LYS A 832 -6.79 -22.41 3.15
CA LYS A 832 -6.17 -21.25 2.47
C LYS A 832 -7.15 -20.08 2.33
N LYS A 833 -7.91 -19.81 3.40
CA LYS A 833 -8.85 -18.68 3.45
C LYS A 833 -8.09 -17.38 3.16
N LYS A 834 -8.67 -16.51 2.33
CA LYS A 834 -7.99 -15.26 1.96
C LYS A 834 -8.14 -14.25 3.09
N VAL A 835 -7.02 -13.78 3.63
CA VAL A 835 -7.03 -12.64 4.57
C VAL A 835 -7.40 -11.40 3.77
N GLU A 836 -8.48 -10.76 4.17
CA GLU A 836 -8.98 -9.58 3.47
C GLU A 836 -7.94 -8.45 3.47
N ALA A 837 -7.79 -7.78 2.32
CA ALA A 837 -6.90 -6.65 2.13
C ALA A 837 -5.41 -6.92 2.47
N LEU A 838 -4.91 -8.15 2.37
CA LEU A 838 -3.50 -8.45 2.68
C LEU A 838 -2.51 -7.77 1.70
N ASP A 839 -2.81 -7.80 0.41
CA ASP A 839 -2.01 -7.16 -0.64
C ASP A 839 -2.13 -5.64 -0.60
N GLU A 840 -3.32 -5.13 -0.25
CA GLU A 840 -3.54 -3.72 0.09
C GLU A 840 -2.73 -3.30 1.33
N ALA A 841 -2.75 -4.08 2.41
CA ALA A 841 -1.99 -3.84 3.63
C ALA A 841 -0.47 -3.85 3.37
N CYS A 842 0.00 -4.79 2.56
CA CYS A 842 1.39 -4.83 2.11
C CYS A 842 1.74 -3.56 1.31
N THR A 843 0.88 -3.15 0.39
CA THR A 843 1.05 -1.94 -0.41
C THR A 843 1.02 -0.67 0.46
N ASP A 844 0.12 -0.59 1.44
CA ASP A 844 0.01 0.53 2.37
C ASP A 844 1.27 0.67 3.22
N LEU A 845 1.85 -0.43 3.70
CA LEU A 845 3.10 -0.36 4.46
C LEU A 845 4.28 0.07 3.57
N LEU A 846 4.40 -0.51 2.38
CA LEU A 846 5.47 -0.18 1.42
C LEU A 846 5.37 1.25 0.89
N SER A 847 4.15 1.73 0.62
CA SER A 847 3.89 3.10 0.19
C SER A 847 4.30 4.13 1.24
N HIS A 848 4.14 3.82 2.53
CA HIS A 848 4.68 4.61 3.64
C HIS A 848 6.19 4.40 3.85
N GLN A 849 6.88 3.88 2.85
CA GLN A 849 8.33 3.67 2.81
C GLN A 849 8.81 2.73 3.92
N LYS A 850 8.02 1.69 4.21
CA LYS A 850 8.37 0.64 5.17
C LYS A 850 8.63 -0.67 4.43
N HIS A 851 9.89 -1.07 4.34
CA HIS A 851 10.24 -2.41 3.89
C HIS A 851 9.72 -3.44 4.88
N LEU A 852 9.30 -4.61 4.40
CA LEU A 852 8.79 -5.68 5.25
C LEU A 852 9.75 -6.86 5.21
N THR A 853 9.88 -7.57 6.33
CA THR A 853 10.45 -8.92 6.32
C THR A 853 9.54 -9.90 7.04
N VAL A 854 9.42 -11.10 6.49
CA VAL A 854 8.65 -12.21 7.07
C VAL A 854 9.60 -13.37 7.37
N GLY A 855 9.25 -14.18 8.38
CA GLY A 855 10.14 -15.20 8.93
C GLY A 855 11.12 -14.65 9.99
N LEU A 856 11.88 -15.54 10.61
CA LEU A 856 12.88 -15.21 11.62
C LEU A 856 14.30 -15.12 11.03
N PRO A 857 15.16 -14.21 11.50
CA PRO A 857 16.55 -14.17 11.09
C PRO A 857 17.36 -15.40 11.52
N PRO A 858 18.50 -15.67 10.86
CA PRO A 858 19.06 -14.96 9.69
C PRO A 858 18.50 -15.46 8.34
N GLU A 859 18.80 -14.75 7.26
CA GLU A 859 18.60 -15.24 5.88
C GLU A 859 19.24 -16.63 5.68
N PRO A 860 18.62 -17.58 4.93
CA PRO A 860 17.53 -17.41 3.96
C PRO A 860 16.11 -17.63 4.52
N ARG A 861 15.96 -17.82 5.84
CA ARG A 861 14.66 -18.05 6.50
C ARG A 861 13.81 -16.78 6.55
N GLU A 862 14.48 -15.65 6.81
CA GLU A 862 13.89 -14.34 6.65
C GLU A 862 13.82 -13.96 5.17
N LYS A 863 12.65 -13.50 4.71
CA LYS A 863 12.41 -13.03 3.35
C LYS A 863 12.08 -11.55 3.37
N THR A 864 12.74 -10.76 2.51
CA THR A 864 12.49 -9.33 2.36
C THR A 864 11.43 -9.08 1.29
N ILE A 865 10.49 -8.18 1.59
CA ILE A 865 9.51 -7.63 0.65
C ILE A 865 9.80 -6.13 0.57
N SER A 866 10.28 -5.68 -0.58
CA SER A 866 10.66 -4.27 -0.85
C SER A 866 9.76 -3.61 -1.90
N THR A 867 8.98 -4.39 -2.63
CA THR A 867 8.04 -3.92 -3.66
C THR A 867 6.68 -4.57 -3.41
N PRO A 868 5.56 -3.93 -3.80
CA PRO A 868 4.26 -4.57 -3.75
C PRO A 868 4.27 -5.86 -4.57
N ILE A 869 3.68 -6.93 -4.02
CA ILE A 869 3.65 -8.26 -4.62
C ILE A 869 2.18 -8.68 -4.78
N PRO A 870 1.78 -9.32 -5.89
CA PRO A 870 0.43 -9.87 -6.03
C PRO A 870 0.09 -10.85 -4.90
N TYR A 871 -1.18 -10.87 -4.49
CA TYR A 871 -1.68 -11.68 -3.37
C TYR A 871 -1.18 -13.13 -3.36
N GLU A 872 -1.28 -13.85 -4.48
CA GLU A 872 -0.91 -15.27 -4.59
C GLU A 872 0.59 -15.53 -4.42
N GLU A 873 1.44 -14.57 -4.81
CA GLU A 873 2.89 -14.66 -4.61
C GLU A 873 3.28 -14.25 -3.19
N LEU A 874 2.61 -13.24 -2.63
CA LEU A 874 2.80 -12.81 -1.24
C LEU A 874 2.49 -13.94 -0.25
N VAL A 875 1.36 -14.64 -0.42
CA VAL A 875 0.99 -15.78 0.44
C VAL A 875 2.01 -16.92 0.34
N ARG A 876 2.46 -17.25 -0.88
CA ARG A 876 3.50 -18.28 -1.08
C ARG A 876 4.80 -17.92 -0.35
N LEU A 877 5.22 -16.66 -0.43
CA LEU A 877 6.42 -16.17 0.25
C LEU A 877 6.28 -16.26 1.78
N ILE A 878 5.11 -15.92 2.32
CA ILE A 878 4.81 -16.06 3.76
C ILE A 878 4.82 -17.53 4.19
N ASP A 879 4.22 -18.44 3.40
CA ASP A 879 4.18 -19.87 3.72
C ASP A 879 5.59 -20.48 3.74
N GLU A 880 6.45 -20.10 2.79
CA GLU A 880 7.85 -20.52 2.74
C GLU A 880 8.66 -19.98 3.92
N ALA A 881 8.51 -18.70 4.25
CA ALA A 881 9.17 -18.07 5.40
C ALA A 881 8.68 -18.64 6.75
N SER A 882 7.46 -19.16 6.79
CA SER A 882 6.85 -19.79 7.97
C SER A 882 7.18 -21.28 8.11
N GLU A 883 8.11 -21.82 7.33
CA GLU A 883 8.49 -23.26 7.33
C GLU A 883 7.28 -24.20 7.12
N LYS A 884 6.27 -23.76 6.33
CA LYS A 884 4.98 -24.45 6.13
C LYS A 884 4.14 -24.64 7.39
N ASN A 885 4.40 -23.88 8.45
CA ASN A 885 3.50 -23.82 9.60
C ASN A 885 2.27 -22.96 9.26
N LEU A 886 1.12 -23.62 9.06
CA LEU A 886 -0.13 -23.00 8.64
C LEU A 886 -0.59 -21.90 9.60
N SER A 887 -0.50 -22.14 10.91
CA SER A 887 -0.99 -21.20 11.91
C SER A 887 -0.10 -19.96 12.03
N VAL A 888 1.22 -20.12 11.90
CA VAL A 888 2.17 -18.99 11.89
C VAL A 888 2.04 -18.17 10.61
N SER A 889 1.77 -18.82 9.47
CA SER A 889 1.48 -18.12 8.21
C SER A 889 0.25 -17.21 8.35
N VAL A 890 -0.85 -17.73 8.88
CA VAL A 890 -2.08 -16.95 9.13
C VAL A 890 -1.82 -15.81 10.12
N LEU A 891 -1.10 -16.08 11.23
CA LEU A 891 -0.74 -15.04 12.19
C LEU A 891 0.12 -13.94 11.56
N THR A 892 1.08 -14.30 10.70
CA THR A 892 1.93 -13.32 9.99
C THR A 892 1.07 -12.41 9.11
N GLN A 893 0.08 -12.97 8.41
CA GLN A 893 -0.86 -12.20 7.60
C GLN A 893 -1.74 -11.27 8.47
N GLU A 894 -2.24 -11.72 9.62
CA GLU A 894 -2.98 -10.88 10.58
C GLU A 894 -2.14 -9.69 11.06
N ILE A 895 -0.91 -9.95 11.51
CA ILE A 895 -0.02 -8.89 12.01
C ILE A 895 0.29 -7.87 10.92
N MET A 896 0.46 -8.29 9.66
CA MET A 896 0.61 -7.38 8.53
C MET A 896 -0.60 -6.45 8.37
N VAL A 897 -1.82 -6.99 8.44
CA VAL A 897 -3.05 -6.19 8.37
C VAL A 897 -3.14 -5.22 9.55
N TYR A 898 -2.83 -5.65 10.78
CA TYR A 898 -2.86 -4.77 11.95
C TYR A 898 -1.81 -3.65 11.87
N LEU A 899 -0.61 -3.94 11.38
CA LEU A 899 0.42 -2.92 11.12
C LEU A 899 -0.08 -1.89 10.09
N ALA A 900 -0.74 -2.34 9.03
CA ALA A 900 -1.34 -1.44 8.04
C ALA A 900 -2.51 -0.61 8.62
N MET A 901 -3.30 -1.16 9.54
CA MET A 901 -4.31 -0.38 10.27
C MET A 901 -3.66 0.73 11.11
N TYR A 902 -2.56 0.43 11.79
CA TYR A 902 -1.84 1.42 12.61
C TYR A 902 -1.13 2.49 11.78
N ILE A 903 -0.52 2.15 10.64
CA ILE A 903 0.19 3.15 9.84
C ILE A 903 -0.78 4.17 9.23
N ARG A 904 -2.01 3.73 8.90
CA ARG A 904 -3.08 4.61 8.39
C ARG A 904 -3.65 5.54 9.45
N THR A 905 -3.82 5.05 10.68
CA THR A 905 -4.46 5.80 11.77
C THR A 905 -3.48 6.61 12.62
N GLN A 906 -2.28 6.08 12.84
CA GLN A 906 -1.25 6.66 13.71
C GLN A 906 0.17 6.46 13.10
N PRO A 907 0.49 7.11 11.96
CA PRO A 907 1.77 6.94 11.28
C PRO A 907 2.99 7.30 12.15
N ALA A 908 2.81 8.16 13.15
CA ALA A 908 3.85 8.55 14.11
C ALA A 908 4.44 7.37 14.91
N LEU A 909 3.71 6.26 15.08
CA LEU A 909 4.22 5.05 15.73
C LEU A 909 5.41 4.41 14.98
N PHE A 910 5.53 4.71 13.68
CA PHE A 910 6.53 4.16 12.77
C PHE A 910 7.63 5.17 12.42
N ALA A 911 7.75 6.27 13.17
CA ALA A 911 8.80 7.26 12.95
C ALA A 911 10.19 6.61 13.05
N GLU A 912 11.08 6.91 12.09
CA GLU A 912 12.46 6.40 12.02
C GLU A 912 12.58 4.86 12.02
N MET A 913 11.54 4.16 11.58
CA MET A 913 11.57 2.71 11.32
C MET A 913 11.45 2.50 9.82
N PHE A 914 12.51 2.07 9.11
CA PHE A 914 12.42 1.85 7.65
C PHE A 914 12.14 0.40 7.27
N ARG A 915 12.44 -0.55 8.15
CA ARG A 915 12.13 -1.98 7.95
C ARG A 915 11.36 -2.58 9.13
N LEU A 916 10.18 -3.12 8.85
CA LEU A 916 9.34 -3.85 9.80
C LEU A 916 9.60 -5.35 9.69
N ARG A 917 10.21 -5.92 10.75
CA ARG A 917 10.58 -7.34 10.79
C ARG A 917 9.51 -8.14 11.52
N ILE A 918 8.51 -8.61 10.78
CA ILE A 918 7.28 -9.18 11.34
C ILE A 918 7.56 -10.40 12.21
N GLY A 919 8.50 -11.27 11.82
CA GLY A 919 8.90 -12.41 12.65
C GLY A 919 9.51 -12.01 14.00
N LEU A 920 10.34 -10.96 14.04
CA LEU A 920 10.88 -10.44 15.30
C LEU A 920 9.81 -9.75 16.15
N ILE A 921 8.86 -9.05 15.53
CA ILE A 921 7.70 -8.47 16.21
C ILE A 921 6.89 -9.57 16.91
N ILE A 922 6.56 -10.66 16.21
CA ILE A 922 5.85 -11.82 16.78
C ILE A 922 6.65 -12.43 17.94
N GLN A 923 7.97 -12.59 17.78
CA GLN A 923 8.84 -13.12 18.84
C GLN A 923 8.84 -12.22 20.10
N VAL A 924 8.88 -10.90 19.91
CA VAL A 924 8.80 -9.95 21.03
C VAL A 924 7.42 -9.99 21.67
N MET A 925 6.34 -10.06 20.91
CA MET A 925 4.98 -10.22 21.46
C MET A 925 4.87 -11.48 22.32
N ALA A 926 5.39 -12.63 21.85
CA ALA A 926 5.41 -13.87 22.62
C ALA A 926 6.25 -13.75 23.91
N THR A 927 7.42 -13.10 23.82
CA THR A 927 8.33 -12.95 24.97
C THR A 927 7.76 -12.01 26.02
N GLU A 928 7.13 -10.91 25.61
CA GLU A 928 6.48 -9.95 26.50
C GLU A 928 5.25 -10.57 27.16
N LEU A 929 4.47 -11.37 26.42
CA LEU A 929 3.36 -12.14 27.00
C LEU A 929 3.86 -13.16 28.03
N ALA A 930 4.99 -13.84 27.76
CA ALA A 930 5.62 -14.78 28.70
C ALA A 930 6.03 -14.09 30.01
N HIS A 931 6.61 -12.90 29.91
CA HIS A 931 7.01 -12.10 31.07
C HIS A 931 5.80 -11.68 31.90
N SER A 932 4.75 -11.15 31.27
CA SER A 932 3.54 -10.71 31.98
C SER A 932 2.79 -11.87 32.65
N LEU A 933 2.74 -13.04 32.01
CA LEU A 933 2.08 -14.23 32.54
C LEU A 933 2.94 -15.05 33.51
N HIS A 934 4.19 -14.65 33.76
CA HIS A 934 5.16 -15.39 34.59
C HIS A 934 5.31 -16.86 34.16
N CYS A 935 5.22 -17.13 32.85
CA CYS A 935 5.30 -18.49 32.31
C CYS A 935 6.70 -19.08 32.51
N SER A 936 6.76 -20.36 32.88
CA SER A 936 8.04 -21.06 33.14
C SER A 936 8.79 -21.49 31.86
N GLY A 937 8.17 -21.36 30.68
CA GLY A 937 8.78 -21.69 29.39
C GLY A 937 8.13 -21.02 28.17
N THR A 938 8.89 -20.90 27.08
CA THR A 938 8.51 -20.23 25.82
C THR A 938 7.36 -20.91 25.05
N CYS A 939 7.13 -22.21 25.27
CA CYS A 939 6.06 -22.95 24.59
C CYS A 939 4.67 -22.52 25.07
N GLU A 940 4.51 -22.36 26.39
CA GLU A 940 3.25 -21.91 27.01
C GLU A 940 2.87 -20.50 26.53
N ALA A 941 3.85 -19.61 26.36
CA ALA A 941 3.61 -18.26 25.87
C ALA A 941 3.17 -18.21 24.40
N THR A 942 3.70 -19.10 23.56
CA THR A 942 3.32 -19.19 22.14
C THR A 942 1.90 -19.75 21.99
N GLU A 943 1.54 -20.78 22.76
CA GLU A 943 0.16 -21.28 22.80
C GLU A 943 -0.83 -20.22 23.29
N ASN A 944 -0.47 -19.44 24.31
CA ASN A 944 -1.30 -18.32 24.78
C ASN A 944 -1.43 -17.23 23.69
N LEU A 945 -0.35 -16.92 22.97
CA LEU A 945 -0.37 -15.96 21.85
C LEU A 945 -1.34 -16.42 20.75
N MET A 946 -1.28 -17.69 20.34
CA MET A 946 -2.17 -18.25 19.31
C MET A 946 -3.64 -18.29 19.72
N ASN A 947 -3.91 -18.28 21.03
CA ASN A 947 -5.26 -18.25 21.60
C ASN A 947 -5.79 -16.83 21.86
N LEU A 948 -5.01 -15.77 21.63
CA LEU A 948 -5.52 -14.40 21.74
C LEU A 948 -6.60 -14.14 20.69
N SER A 949 -7.64 -13.42 21.08
CA SER A 949 -8.62 -12.88 20.13
C SER A 949 -7.95 -11.89 19.17
N PRO A 950 -8.51 -11.66 17.97
CA PRO A 950 -8.02 -10.62 17.06
C PRO A 950 -7.83 -9.24 17.73
N SER A 951 -8.78 -8.80 18.57
CA SER A 951 -8.70 -7.51 19.28
C SER A 951 -7.60 -7.47 20.35
N ASP A 952 -7.45 -8.54 21.14
CA ASP A 952 -6.38 -8.65 22.15
C ASP A 952 -4.99 -8.69 21.47
N MET A 953 -4.88 -9.40 20.34
CA MET A 953 -3.66 -9.47 19.54
C MET A 953 -3.27 -8.11 18.98
N LYS A 954 -4.24 -7.39 18.39
CA LYS A 954 -4.07 -6.02 17.90
C LYS A 954 -3.65 -5.07 19.02
N SER A 955 -4.25 -5.20 20.21
CA SER A 955 -3.93 -4.38 21.39
C SER A 955 -2.51 -4.64 21.91
N LEU A 956 -2.10 -5.91 22.01
CA LEU A 956 -0.73 -6.29 22.34
C LEU A 956 0.27 -5.65 21.37
N LEU A 957 0.00 -5.72 20.06
CA LEU A 957 0.85 -5.10 19.04
C LEU A 957 0.99 -3.58 19.25
N TYR A 958 -0.10 -2.87 19.57
CA TYR A 958 -0.04 -1.44 19.88
C TYR A 958 0.89 -1.14 21.04
N HIS A 959 0.80 -1.89 22.14
CA HIS A 959 1.69 -1.69 23.29
C HIS A 959 3.17 -1.94 22.96
N ILE A 960 3.46 -2.92 22.10
CA ILE A 960 4.82 -3.18 21.60
C ILE A 960 5.32 -1.99 20.76
N LEU A 961 4.51 -1.49 19.83
CA LEU A 961 4.87 -0.36 18.98
C LEU A 961 4.99 0.95 19.79
N SER A 962 4.07 1.23 20.69
CA SER A 962 4.07 2.45 21.50
C SER A 962 5.10 2.41 22.64
N GLY A 963 5.62 1.23 22.98
CA GLY A 963 6.50 1.02 24.14
C GLY A 963 5.80 1.18 25.49
N LYS A 964 4.46 1.20 25.53
CA LYS A 964 3.68 1.36 26.76
C LYS A 964 3.69 0.05 27.57
N GLU A 965 3.59 0.16 28.89
CA GLU A 965 3.36 -1.01 29.76
C GLU A 965 1.89 -1.44 29.65
N PHE A 966 1.62 -2.73 29.83
CA PHE A 966 0.28 -3.33 29.71
C PHE A 966 0.08 -4.42 30.77
N GLY A 967 -1.16 -4.61 31.19
CA GLY A 967 -1.58 -5.69 32.08
C GLY A 967 -2.11 -6.89 31.30
N VAL A 968 -2.01 -8.08 31.90
CA VAL A 968 -2.59 -9.30 31.34
C VAL A 968 -3.46 -9.96 32.39
N GLU A 969 -4.71 -10.21 32.05
CA GLU A 969 -5.67 -10.89 32.92
C GLU A 969 -5.97 -12.29 32.37
N ARG A 970 -5.93 -13.30 33.24
CA ARG A 970 -6.38 -14.66 32.92
C ARG A 970 -7.81 -14.82 33.43
N SER A 971 -8.77 -14.87 32.52
CA SER A 971 -10.15 -15.21 32.82
C SER A 971 -10.39 -16.69 32.52
N VAL A 972 -10.97 -17.42 33.47
CA VAL A 972 -11.41 -18.80 33.23
C VAL A 972 -12.86 -18.73 32.77
N ARG A 973 -13.09 -18.90 31.46
CA ARG A 973 -14.46 -19.02 30.94
C ARG A 973 -14.90 -20.48 31.06
N SER A 974 -15.93 -20.71 31.87
CA SER A 974 -16.64 -21.98 31.91
C SER A 974 -17.66 -21.99 30.78
N VAL A 975 -17.26 -22.47 29.60
CA VAL A 975 -18.20 -22.84 28.55
C VAL A 975 -18.17 -24.35 28.44
N ASP A 976 -19.25 -24.99 28.87
CA ASP A 976 -19.54 -26.42 28.82
C ASP A 976 -18.33 -27.37 28.95
N SER A 977 -17.99 -27.69 30.21
CA SER A 977 -17.12 -28.81 30.64
C SER A 977 -15.66 -28.86 30.13
N SER A 978 -15.21 -27.88 29.34
CA SER A 978 -13.79 -27.68 28.99
C SER A 978 -13.28 -26.33 29.53
N LEU A 979 -12.28 -26.38 30.41
CA LEU A 979 -11.64 -25.18 30.97
C LEU A 979 -10.80 -24.53 29.86
N THR A 980 -11.30 -23.47 29.23
CA THR A 980 -10.50 -22.63 28.32
C THR A 980 -10.04 -21.39 29.09
N THR A 981 -8.71 -21.22 29.20
CA THR A 981 -8.11 -20.02 29.78
C THR A 981 -8.17 -18.93 28.72
N ALA A 982 -9.03 -17.93 28.89
CA ALA A 982 -9.06 -16.75 28.04
C ALA A 982 -8.06 -15.72 28.60
N VAL A 983 -7.15 -15.26 27.76
CA VAL A 983 -6.18 -14.20 28.10
C VAL A 983 -6.66 -12.90 27.48
N SER A 984 -6.81 -11.85 28.29
CA SER A 984 -7.15 -10.51 27.82
C SER A 984 -6.05 -9.50 28.15
N ILE A 985 -5.86 -8.53 27.26
CA ILE A 985 -4.87 -7.45 27.42
C ILE A 985 -5.57 -6.20 27.95
N CYS A 986 -5.04 -5.62 29.04
CA CYS A 986 -5.62 -4.44 29.70
C CYS A 986 -4.64 -3.26 29.71
N ASP A 987 -5.16 -2.05 29.51
CA ASP A 987 -4.40 -0.81 29.69
C ASP A 987 -4.02 -0.61 31.16
N MET A 988 -2.74 -0.32 31.45
CA MET A 988 -2.32 0.16 32.76
C MET A 988 -2.19 1.69 32.77
N GLU A 989 -2.73 2.36 33.78
CA GLU A 989 -2.51 3.80 33.97
C GLU A 989 -1.02 4.09 34.17
N ALA A 990 -0.49 5.10 33.46
CA ALA A 990 0.93 5.37 33.33
C ALA A 990 1.63 5.68 34.67
N VAL A 991 2.29 4.70 35.28
CA VAL A 991 3.23 4.91 36.38
C VAL A 991 4.62 5.21 35.80
N GLY A 992 4.75 6.37 35.16
CA GLY A 992 6.06 6.94 34.78
C GLY A 992 6.22 7.35 33.31
N GLY A 993 5.64 8.49 32.91
CA GLY A 993 5.84 9.10 31.59
C GLY A 993 7.15 9.89 31.46
N THR A 994 7.68 9.96 30.23
CA THR A 994 8.89 10.71 29.83
C THR A 994 8.63 12.22 29.72
N ARG A 995 9.70 13.04 29.68
CA ARG A 995 9.64 14.53 29.65
C ARG A 995 8.87 15.14 28.46
N SER A 996 8.65 14.42 27.36
CA SER A 996 8.00 14.97 26.15
C SER A 996 6.48 15.16 26.31
N GLU A 997 5.82 14.33 27.13
CA GLU A 997 4.36 14.33 27.27
C GLU A 997 3.83 15.36 28.29
N ARG A 998 4.71 15.93 29.12
CA ARG A 998 4.30 16.94 30.12
C ARG A 998 3.86 18.27 29.51
N THR A 999 4.25 18.58 28.28
CA THR A 999 3.95 19.89 27.67
C THR A 999 2.58 19.92 27.00
N GLY A 1000 2.07 18.78 26.52
CA GLY A 1000 0.75 18.68 25.89
C GLY A 1000 -0.39 18.44 26.90
N LEU A 1001 -0.16 17.61 27.92
CA LEU A 1001 -1.23 17.15 28.82
C LEU A 1001 -1.60 18.14 29.94
N VAL A 1002 -0.72 19.11 30.26
CA VAL A 1002 -0.98 20.13 31.29
C VAL A 1002 -2.00 21.18 30.83
N ARG A 1003 -2.15 21.38 29.51
CA ARG A 1003 -3.14 22.31 28.94
C ARG A 1003 -4.56 21.72 29.04
N LEU A 1004 -4.72 20.44 28.68
CA LEU A 1004 -6.00 19.72 28.70
C LEU A 1004 -6.55 19.43 30.11
N LYS A 1005 -5.69 19.18 31.11
CA LYS A 1005 -6.14 18.91 32.49
C LYS A 1005 -6.52 20.17 33.28
N SER A 1006 -6.18 21.36 32.80
CA SER A 1006 -6.60 22.61 33.45
C SER A 1006 -8.03 23.05 33.10
N GLU A 1007 -8.64 22.46 32.07
CA GLU A 1007 -9.96 22.87 31.56
C GLU A 1007 -11.12 21.94 31.96
N ILE A 1008 -10.85 20.77 32.55
CA ILE A 1008 -11.90 19.80 32.90
C ILE A 1008 -11.78 19.44 34.39
N ASN A 1009 -12.36 20.30 35.24
CA ASN A 1009 -12.60 20.01 36.65
C ASN A 1009 -14.11 20.08 36.92
N TYR A 1010 -14.78 18.92 36.86
CA TYR A 1010 -16.13 18.76 37.39
C TYR A 1010 -16.16 17.54 38.33
N LYS A 1011 -16.53 17.77 39.59
CA LYS A 1011 -16.73 16.74 40.62
C LYS A 1011 -18.13 16.14 40.51
N PRO A 1012 -18.27 14.83 40.78
CA PRO A 1012 -18.97 14.40 42.00
C PRO A 1012 -18.22 13.23 42.67
N GLY A 1013 -18.22 12.96 43.98
CA GLY A 1013 -19.21 13.21 45.02
C GLY A 1013 -19.89 11.91 45.45
N ARG A 1014 -19.21 11.01 46.19
CA ARG A 1014 -19.88 10.10 47.16
C ARG A 1014 -18.94 9.31 48.09
N THR A 1015 -19.16 9.57 49.38
CA THR A 1015 -19.26 8.68 50.56
C THR A 1015 -18.11 7.74 50.94
N GLY A 1016 -17.51 8.07 52.09
CA GLY A 1016 -16.50 7.29 52.78
C GLY A 1016 -17.01 5.97 53.37
N GLY A 1017 -16.08 5.04 53.47
CA GLY A 1017 -16.11 3.85 54.31
C GLY A 1017 -14.69 3.54 54.74
N ARG A 1018 -14.36 3.79 56.02
CA ARG A 1018 -13.09 3.40 56.65
C ARG A 1018 -13.21 1.95 57.12
N VAL A 1019 -12.30 1.08 56.71
CA VAL A 1019 -11.72 0.02 57.56
C VAL A 1019 -10.25 -0.10 57.16
N GLY A 1020 -9.35 0.04 58.13
CA GLY A 1020 -7.91 -0.09 57.92
C GLY A 1020 -7.46 -1.54 58.03
N ASP A 1021 -6.31 -1.85 57.45
CA ASP A 1021 -5.29 -2.60 58.17
C ASP A 1021 -3.89 -2.37 57.58
N THR A 1022 -2.93 -2.50 58.49
CA THR A 1022 -1.49 -2.63 58.34
C THR A 1022 -0.95 -3.16 56.99
N ASP A 1023 0.02 -2.44 56.41
CA ASP A 1023 1.30 -3.08 56.04
C ASP A 1023 2.41 -2.06 55.74
N ALA A 1024 3.19 -1.77 56.78
CA ALA A 1024 4.49 -1.11 56.66
C ALA A 1024 5.57 -2.17 56.40
N SER A 1025 5.62 -2.73 55.19
CA SER A 1025 6.77 -3.53 54.73
C SER A 1025 6.72 -3.77 53.21
N ARG A 1026 7.02 -2.74 52.40
CA ARG A 1026 7.27 -2.94 50.96
C ARG A 1026 8.15 -1.86 50.30
N ASN A 1027 9.07 -1.27 51.07
CA ASN A 1027 9.99 -0.23 50.57
C ASN A 1027 11.44 -0.72 50.37
N GLN A 1028 11.61 -1.92 49.84
CA GLN A 1028 12.88 -2.43 49.32
C GLN A 1028 12.65 -3.16 47.99
N GLY A 1029 12.58 -2.40 46.90
CA GLY A 1029 12.43 -2.96 45.53
C GLY A 1029 12.59 -1.94 44.39
N ASN A 1030 12.97 -0.69 44.67
CA ASN A 1030 12.87 0.40 43.69
C ASN A 1030 14.14 0.60 42.81
N LYS A 1031 15.17 -0.26 42.95
CA LYS A 1031 16.39 -0.22 42.10
C LYS A 1031 16.35 -1.22 40.94
N ASP A 1032 15.76 -2.40 41.11
CA ASP A 1032 15.67 -3.43 40.05
C ASP A 1032 14.63 -3.13 38.96
N SER A 1033 13.57 -2.38 39.32
CA SER A 1033 12.49 -2.01 38.37
C SER A 1033 13.00 -1.17 37.19
N ARG A 1034 13.92 -0.22 37.43
CA ARG A 1034 14.47 0.63 36.36
C ARG A 1034 15.37 -0.14 35.40
N GLN A 1035 16.17 -1.09 35.90
CA GLN A 1035 17.09 -1.87 35.06
C GLN A 1035 16.33 -2.79 34.11
N GLY A 1036 15.26 -3.44 34.59
CA GLY A 1036 14.36 -4.24 33.75
C GLY A 1036 13.68 -3.41 32.65
N GLN A 1037 13.29 -2.16 32.96
CA GLN A 1037 12.69 -1.24 31.98
C GLN A 1037 13.66 -0.87 30.84
N TRP A 1038 14.94 -0.59 31.13
CA TRP A 1038 15.93 -0.27 30.09
C TRP A 1038 16.26 -1.48 29.21
N GLN A 1039 16.38 -2.67 29.80
CA GLN A 1039 16.63 -3.88 29.04
C GLN A 1039 15.46 -4.22 28.13
N ARG A 1040 14.23 -4.10 28.65
CA ARG A 1040 12.99 -4.20 27.86
C ARG A 1040 12.98 -3.21 26.71
N ARG A 1041 13.30 -1.93 26.97
CA ARG A 1041 13.32 -0.89 25.94
C ARG A 1041 14.33 -1.19 24.84
N ARG A 1042 15.56 -1.60 25.18
CA ARG A 1042 16.57 -1.98 24.18
C ARG A 1042 16.14 -3.19 23.35
N ARG A 1043 15.46 -4.16 23.95
CA ARG A 1043 14.88 -5.31 23.23
C ARG A 1043 13.81 -4.86 22.24
N LEU A 1044 12.90 -3.98 22.66
CA LEU A 1044 11.84 -3.44 21.81
C LEU A 1044 12.41 -2.60 20.67
N ASP A 1045 13.17 -1.56 20.99
CA ASP A 1045 13.72 -0.63 19.99
C ASP A 1045 14.66 -1.36 19.02
N GLY A 1046 15.47 -2.31 19.51
CA GLY A 1046 16.34 -3.13 18.67
C GLY A 1046 15.59 -4.13 17.78
N ALA A 1047 14.47 -4.69 18.21
CA ALA A 1047 13.64 -5.58 17.38
C ALA A 1047 12.85 -4.80 16.32
N LEU A 1048 12.41 -3.58 16.66
CA LEU A 1048 11.69 -2.66 15.78
C LEU A 1048 12.61 -1.84 14.86
N ASN A 1049 13.93 -1.95 15.01
CA ASN A 1049 14.92 -1.10 14.32
C ASN A 1049 14.66 0.40 14.49
N ARG A 1050 14.19 0.81 15.66
CA ARG A 1050 13.85 2.20 15.94
C ARG A 1050 15.10 3.00 16.31
N VAL A 1051 15.41 4.03 15.53
CA VAL A 1051 16.54 4.94 15.77
C VAL A 1051 16.08 6.38 16.05
N PRO A 1052 16.92 7.24 16.66
CA PRO A 1052 16.57 8.65 16.85
C PRO A 1052 16.50 9.44 15.55
N VAL A 1053 15.68 10.49 15.52
CA VAL A 1053 15.51 11.36 14.35
C VAL A 1053 16.83 11.95 13.86
N GLY A 1054 17.08 11.83 12.57
CA GLY A 1054 18.30 12.33 11.91
C GLY A 1054 19.53 11.45 12.13
N PHE A 1055 19.38 10.25 12.71
CA PHE A 1055 20.47 9.30 12.91
C PHE A 1055 21.26 9.03 11.62
N TYR A 1056 20.58 8.71 10.52
CA TYR A 1056 21.22 8.37 9.26
C TYR A 1056 22.02 9.54 8.67
N GLN A 1057 21.48 10.77 8.69
CA GLN A 1057 22.22 11.95 8.24
C GLN A 1057 23.50 12.17 9.06
N LYS A 1058 23.46 11.91 10.37
CA LYS A 1058 24.64 12.00 11.23
C LYS A 1058 25.65 10.88 10.94
N VAL A 1059 25.19 9.65 10.69
CA VAL A 1059 26.07 8.54 10.25
C VAL A 1059 26.78 8.88 8.94
N TRP A 1060 26.07 9.50 8.00
CA TRP A 1060 26.68 9.96 6.74
C TRP A 1060 27.82 10.95 6.99
N LYS A 1061 27.62 11.94 7.89
CA LYS A 1061 28.68 12.89 8.31
C LYS A 1061 29.87 12.20 8.97
N VAL A 1062 29.63 11.14 9.77
CA VAL A 1062 30.70 10.33 10.36
C VAL A 1062 31.53 9.64 9.28
N LEU A 1063 30.87 9.01 8.29
CA LEU A 1063 31.54 8.31 7.18
C LEU A 1063 32.36 9.24 6.29
N GLN A 1064 32.03 10.54 6.22
CA GLN A 1064 32.87 11.51 5.51
C GLN A 1064 34.22 11.74 6.21
N LYS A 1065 34.31 11.47 7.51
CA LYS A 1065 35.50 11.75 8.33
C LYS A 1065 36.30 10.49 8.70
N CYS A 1066 35.86 9.29 8.33
CA CYS A 1066 36.57 8.02 8.59
C CYS A 1066 36.68 7.16 7.33
N HIS A 1067 37.47 6.09 7.35
CA HIS A 1067 37.56 5.17 6.19
C HIS A 1067 36.34 4.25 6.09
N GLY A 1068 35.68 3.98 7.20
CA GLY A 1068 34.44 3.20 7.29
C GLY A 1068 34.06 2.87 8.72
N LEU A 1069 32.82 2.40 8.92
CA LEU A 1069 32.31 1.90 10.19
C LEU A 1069 32.21 0.38 10.13
N SER A 1070 32.91 -0.33 11.00
CA SER A 1070 32.80 -1.79 11.14
C SER A 1070 31.78 -2.14 12.21
N VAL A 1071 30.88 -3.07 11.87
CA VAL A 1071 29.92 -3.71 12.78
C VAL A 1071 30.02 -5.21 12.58
N GLU A 1072 30.47 -5.94 13.61
CA GLU A 1072 30.63 -7.41 13.57
C GLU A 1072 31.43 -7.91 12.35
N GLY A 1073 32.53 -7.23 12.03
CA GLY A 1073 33.41 -7.57 10.91
C GLY A 1073 32.92 -7.12 9.53
N PHE A 1074 31.71 -6.55 9.43
CA PHE A 1074 31.22 -5.94 8.20
C PHE A 1074 31.46 -4.44 8.19
N VAL A 1075 32.13 -3.98 7.15
CA VAL A 1075 32.50 -2.57 7.00
C VAL A 1075 31.48 -1.87 6.13
N LEU A 1076 30.88 -0.80 6.67
CA LEU A 1076 30.21 0.25 5.93
C LEU A 1076 31.27 1.25 5.44
N PRO A 1077 31.67 1.21 4.16
CA PRO A 1077 32.81 1.98 3.69
C PRO A 1077 32.43 3.44 3.50
N SER A 1078 33.42 4.32 3.63
CA SER A 1078 33.28 5.75 3.28
C SER A 1078 32.93 5.99 1.80
N SER A 1079 33.22 5.03 0.91
CA SER A 1079 32.83 5.08 -0.51
C SER A 1079 31.32 5.22 -0.70
N THR A 1080 30.51 4.72 0.24
CA THR A 1080 29.04 4.88 0.23
C THR A 1080 28.62 6.35 0.15
N THR A 1081 29.37 7.26 0.75
CA THR A 1081 29.10 8.72 0.68
C THR A 1081 29.36 9.33 -0.70
N ARG A 1082 30.12 8.61 -1.55
CA ARG A 1082 30.33 8.96 -2.95
C ARG A 1082 29.15 8.55 -3.83
N GLU A 1083 28.51 7.44 -3.48
CA GLU A 1083 27.37 6.89 -4.22
C GLU A 1083 26.07 7.61 -3.84
N MET A 1084 25.88 7.93 -2.56
CA MET A 1084 24.59 8.37 -2.00
C MET A 1084 24.69 9.70 -1.26
N THR A 1085 23.59 10.46 -1.22
CA THR A 1085 23.44 11.69 -0.43
C THR A 1085 22.88 11.40 0.98
N PRO A 1086 23.02 12.31 1.96
CA PRO A 1086 22.53 12.07 3.33
C PRO A 1086 20.99 12.02 3.44
N GLY A 1087 20.25 12.58 2.48
CA GLY A 1087 18.78 12.57 2.47
C GLY A 1087 18.16 11.39 1.73
N GLU A 1088 18.96 10.57 1.05
CA GLU A 1088 18.49 9.40 0.31
C GLU A 1088 18.06 8.26 1.24
N MET A 1089 16.87 7.68 0.98
CA MET A 1089 16.37 6.50 1.69
C MET A 1089 17.29 5.28 1.46
N LYS A 1090 17.87 5.16 0.26
CA LYS A 1090 18.82 4.10 -0.10
C LYS A 1090 19.99 4.03 0.88
N PHE A 1091 20.50 5.19 1.33
CA PHE A 1091 21.56 5.26 2.34
C PHE A 1091 21.09 4.74 3.70
N ALA A 1092 19.91 5.17 4.17
CA ALA A 1092 19.34 4.72 5.43
C ALA A 1092 19.14 3.19 5.45
N VAL A 1093 18.56 2.63 4.38
CA VAL A 1093 18.36 1.18 4.21
C VAL A 1093 19.70 0.42 4.20
N HIS A 1094 20.76 0.98 3.59
CA HIS A 1094 22.08 0.37 3.59
C HIS A 1094 22.70 0.32 5.00
N VAL A 1095 22.60 1.41 5.78
CA VAL A 1095 23.02 1.46 7.19
C VAL A 1095 22.24 0.43 8.01
N GLU A 1096 20.91 0.37 7.85
CA GLU A 1096 20.08 -0.64 8.52
C GLU A 1096 20.49 -2.06 8.14
N SER A 1097 20.80 -2.33 6.87
CA SER A 1097 21.23 -3.65 6.42
C SER A 1097 22.49 -4.12 7.14
N VAL A 1098 23.43 -3.22 7.44
CA VAL A 1098 24.64 -3.53 8.20
C VAL A 1098 24.30 -3.81 9.67
N LEU A 1099 23.46 -2.98 10.29
CA LEU A 1099 23.01 -3.17 11.68
C LEU A 1099 22.16 -4.45 11.86
N ASN A 1100 21.37 -4.81 10.85
CA ASN A 1100 20.46 -5.97 10.87
C ASN A 1100 21.18 -7.32 10.88
N ARG A 1101 22.47 -7.36 10.52
CA ARG A 1101 23.30 -8.57 10.64
C ARG A 1101 23.51 -9.01 12.08
N VAL A 1102 23.37 -8.08 13.02
CA VAL A 1102 23.41 -8.37 14.46
C VAL A 1102 22.12 -9.09 14.84
N PRO A 1103 22.16 -10.38 15.24
CA PRO A 1103 20.94 -11.15 15.47
C PRO A 1103 20.22 -10.74 16.76
N GLN A 1104 20.96 -10.37 17.81
CA GLN A 1104 20.35 -9.99 19.09
C GLN A 1104 19.85 -8.52 19.05
N PRO A 1105 18.55 -8.26 19.31
CA PRO A 1105 17.99 -6.91 19.25
C PRO A 1105 18.62 -5.98 20.30
N GLU A 1106 18.87 -6.47 21.52
CA GLU A 1106 19.45 -5.65 22.59
C GLU A 1106 20.86 -5.17 22.25
N TYR A 1107 21.66 -6.04 21.64
CA TYR A 1107 23.03 -5.71 21.22
C TYR A 1107 23.04 -4.80 19.99
N ARG A 1108 22.10 -4.98 19.05
CA ARG A 1108 21.89 -4.05 17.94
C ARG A 1108 21.59 -2.63 18.44
N GLN A 1109 20.73 -2.49 19.46
CA GLN A 1109 20.42 -1.18 20.03
C GLN A 1109 21.63 -0.53 20.72
N LEU A 1110 22.49 -1.32 21.38
CA LEU A 1110 23.74 -0.81 21.96
C LEU A 1110 24.68 -0.25 20.88
N LEU A 1111 24.75 -0.89 19.70
CA LEU A 1111 25.54 -0.38 18.57
C LEU A 1111 25.00 0.95 18.06
N VAL A 1112 23.68 1.12 17.97
CA VAL A 1112 23.04 2.41 17.62
C VAL A 1112 23.41 3.49 18.64
N GLU A 1113 23.30 3.19 19.95
CA GLU A 1113 23.70 4.11 21.03
C GLU A 1113 25.19 4.50 20.92
N ALA A 1114 26.08 3.54 20.62
CA ALA A 1114 27.51 3.80 20.44
C ALA A 1114 27.81 4.67 19.21
N ILE A 1115 27.13 4.42 18.08
CA ILE A 1115 27.27 5.23 16.87
C ILE A 1115 26.79 6.67 17.14
N LEU A 1116 25.71 6.87 17.88
CA LEU A 1116 25.25 8.21 18.26
C LEU A 1116 26.31 8.98 19.06
N VAL A 1117 27.05 8.32 19.95
CA VAL A 1117 28.17 8.96 20.65
C VAL A 1117 29.27 9.40 19.68
N LEU A 1118 29.58 8.59 18.65
CA LEU A 1118 30.53 8.98 17.60
C LEU A 1118 30.05 10.22 16.83
N THR A 1119 28.74 10.39 16.64
CA THR A 1119 28.20 11.58 15.95
C THR A 1119 28.45 12.86 16.74
N MET A 1120 28.43 12.82 18.07
CA MET A 1120 28.74 13.99 18.91
C MET A 1120 30.21 14.43 18.76
N LEU A 1121 31.13 13.49 18.53
CA LEU A 1121 32.55 13.82 18.28
C LEU A 1121 32.75 14.51 16.92
N VAL A 1122 31.94 14.16 15.92
CA VAL A 1122 32.00 14.77 14.58
C VAL A 1122 31.58 16.23 14.59
N ASP A 1123 30.65 16.59 15.47
CA ASP A 1123 30.14 17.96 15.64
C ASP A 1123 31.18 18.89 16.33
N MET A 1124 32.24 18.34 16.95
CA MET A 1124 33.34 19.10 17.56
C MET A 1124 34.45 19.52 16.56
N GLU A 1125 34.11 19.72 15.28
CA GLU A 1125 35.04 20.17 14.21
C GLU A 1125 36.33 19.34 14.00
N VAL A 1126 36.30 18.03 14.27
CA VAL A 1126 37.46 17.16 13.94
C VAL A 1126 37.61 17.05 12.41
N HIS A 1127 38.82 17.26 11.86
CA HIS A 1127 39.11 17.18 10.42
C HIS A 1127 39.08 15.75 9.86
N THR A 1128 39.57 14.76 10.61
CA THR A 1128 39.53 13.33 10.25
C THR A 1128 39.62 12.47 11.50
N ILE A 1129 38.80 11.41 11.57
CA ILE A 1129 38.81 10.42 12.65
C ILE A 1129 39.76 9.25 12.30
N GLY A 1130 40.23 9.16 11.05
CA GLY A 1130 41.21 8.15 10.62
C GLY A 1130 40.57 6.87 10.07
N GLY A 1131 41.15 5.71 10.41
CA GLY A 1131 40.91 4.38 9.81
C GLY A 1131 39.49 3.82 9.95
N ILE A 1132 39.34 2.50 9.79
CA ILE A 1132 38.06 1.82 9.99
C ILE A 1132 37.75 1.79 11.49
N ILE A 1133 36.61 2.36 11.88
CA ILE A 1133 36.18 2.41 13.27
C ILE A 1133 35.38 1.14 13.59
N ALA A 1134 35.95 0.26 14.41
CA ALA A 1134 35.27 -0.93 14.91
C ALA A 1134 34.33 -0.59 16.07
N VAL A 1135 33.03 -0.48 15.80
CA VAL A 1135 32.03 -0.05 16.80
C VAL A 1135 31.92 -1.09 17.92
N GLU A 1136 32.06 -2.38 17.60
CA GLU A 1136 32.07 -3.49 18.56
C GLU A 1136 33.23 -3.38 19.56
N LYS A 1137 34.41 -2.92 19.13
CA LYS A 1137 35.57 -2.74 20.02
C LYS A 1137 35.37 -1.58 20.96
N ILE A 1138 34.77 -0.50 20.47
CA ILE A 1138 34.41 0.67 21.28
C ILE A 1138 33.42 0.24 22.36
N LEU A 1139 32.37 -0.50 22.01
CA LEU A 1139 31.44 -1.08 22.99
C LEU A 1139 32.14 -1.99 23.99
N HIS A 1140 33.05 -2.87 23.55
CA HIS A 1140 33.81 -3.74 24.44
C HIS A 1140 34.68 -2.96 25.44
N ILE A 1141 35.35 -1.90 25.00
CA ILE A 1141 36.12 -1.00 25.88
C ILE A 1141 35.20 -0.32 26.90
N PHE A 1142 34.04 0.16 26.46
CA PHE A 1142 33.04 0.77 27.32
C PHE A 1142 32.45 -0.21 28.35
N LEU A 1143 32.22 -1.47 27.96
CA LEU A 1143 31.71 -2.53 28.84
C LEU A 1143 32.77 -3.03 29.83
N THR A 1144 34.03 -3.14 29.41
CA THR A 1144 35.15 -3.62 30.26
C THR A 1144 35.65 -2.57 31.25
N SER A 1145 35.46 -1.28 30.97
CA SER A 1145 35.92 -0.19 31.85
C SER A 1145 35.07 0.02 33.11
N SER A 1146 34.10 -0.86 33.42
CA SER A 1146 33.19 -0.78 34.59
C SER A 1146 32.30 0.47 34.68
N VAL A 1147 32.30 1.34 33.66
CA VAL A 1147 31.50 2.59 33.66
C VAL A 1147 30.02 2.34 33.33
N LEU A 1148 29.66 1.21 32.72
CA LEU A 1148 28.33 0.98 32.14
C LEU A 1148 27.38 0.09 32.96
N LEU A 1149 27.81 -0.50 34.08
CA LEU A 1149 26.90 -1.17 35.01
C LEU A 1149 26.01 -0.18 35.80
N PHE A 1150 26.21 1.13 35.65
CA PHE A 1150 25.60 2.15 36.51
C PHE A 1150 24.85 3.31 35.81
N ILE A 1151 24.73 3.37 34.47
CA ILE A 1151 24.26 4.59 33.80
C ILE A 1151 23.00 4.38 32.94
N PRO A 1152 21.86 5.03 33.25
CA PRO A 1152 20.57 4.85 32.54
C PRO A 1152 20.46 5.54 31.17
N ASN A 1153 21.46 6.31 30.73
CA ASN A 1153 21.39 7.06 29.46
C ASN A 1153 22.80 7.51 29.03
N LEU A 1154 23.36 6.97 27.95
CA LEU A 1154 24.66 7.41 27.39
C LEU A 1154 24.59 8.86 26.86
N ALA A 1155 23.42 9.31 26.40
CA ALA A 1155 23.21 10.65 25.86
C ALA A 1155 23.10 11.76 26.93
N GLY A 1156 22.83 11.42 28.20
CA GLY A 1156 22.59 12.40 29.27
C GLY A 1156 23.85 12.91 29.98
N PHE A 1157 25.00 12.27 29.78
CA PHE A 1157 26.21 12.54 30.57
C PHE A 1157 27.25 13.42 29.86
N MET A 1158 27.06 13.78 28.59
CA MET A 1158 28.02 14.62 27.84
C MET A 1158 27.58 16.10 27.72
N LEU A 1159 26.58 16.52 28.50
CA LEU A 1159 26.15 17.92 28.66
C LEU A 1159 26.73 18.59 29.92
N VAL A 1160 27.77 18.00 30.53
CA VAL A 1160 28.54 18.57 31.64
C VAL A 1160 29.99 18.73 31.22
#